data_AF-A0A1S3MVM1-F1
#
_entry.id   AF-A0A1S3MVM1-F1
#
_cell.length_a   1.000
_cell.length_b   1.000
_cell.length_c   1.000
_cell.angle_alpha   90.00
_cell.angle_beta   90.00
_cell.angle_gamma   90.00
#
_symmetry.space_group_name_H-M   'P 1'
#
loop_
_entity.id
_entity.type
_entity.pdbx_description
1 polymer ?
#
loop_
_entity_poly.entity_id
_entity_poly.type
_entity_poly.pdbx_seq_one_letter_code
_entity_poly.pdbx_strand_id
1 'polypeptide(L)'
;MFNPVIPKFTYAHITICVASEVCYKRHKEGMLWRSVSTFIVGYHTRYRSVCVSLPDPVMSTQPAPEQGGVLLISGLHMKRLEAGKVEGLQARGQWASKAEFLLAVAGQIIGLGNVWRFPYLCYKNGGGVFFVPYLLFLVLCGVPLFLMETSLGQYTSLGGVSAWSSICPLFGGLGFASQVMILHGCVYYIVVLAWALFYLVHSFQSELPWAHCNNTWNTDTCVLFDSQNLTSGTSLPENATSPVIEFWEREVLQLSSGPDELGPVSWRLALCLLLVWVACYFCVWKGVKSTGKVVYLTATFPYVMLAILLVRGITLPGAAQGIVYYLNPNITRLADPQVWMDAGTQIFFSYGICLGSLTALGSYNKYNNDCNKDCYFLCLLNSGTSFLAGFAIFTVLGFMAQEQGMDIADVAQSGPGLAFIAYPRAVAMMPFPQLWAVCFFLMIIMLGLDTQFVSLEALMTSVTDLYPTVIRRGYRRELLLLMVCVVCFLVGLVMVTPGGLYVFQIYDHYSCSGASLLLLSIFQSVAVGWVYGPDRFNDNIKHMIGYSPLPFFKLCWRYLTPAMCTATFVFSLVCWSPLSLGKGIVAPGWATALGWLLTLSSVSLLPLCALYALATTPGSLTQRFHWLCRPAPDSNLAMDHRTTSITFEPCLALTAGNPMSQSRT
;
A
#
# COMPACT_ATOMS: atom_id res chain seq x y z
N MET A 1 6.48 -29.76 62.32
CA MET A 1 7.69 -30.48 61.86
C MET A 1 7.29 -31.16 60.55
N PHE A 2 7.76 -30.83 59.35
CA PHE A 2 9.05 -30.33 58.88
C PHE A 2 8.80 -29.47 57.62
N ASN A 3 9.48 -28.33 57.52
CA ASN A 3 9.96 -27.76 56.25
C ASN A 3 11.13 -28.66 55.77
N PRO A 4 11.59 -28.72 54.49
CA PRO A 4 12.06 -27.51 53.78
C PRO A 4 12.12 -27.54 52.22
N VAL A 5 12.63 -26.42 51.69
CA VAL A 5 13.39 -26.21 50.43
C VAL A 5 12.63 -25.78 49.18
N ILE A 6 12.65 -24.46 48.96
CA ILE A 6 12.45 -23.76 47.69
C ILE A 6 13.83 -23.59 47.01
N PRO A 7 14.01 -23.92 45.72
CA PRO A 7 15.11 -23.37 44.94
C PRO A 7 14.68 -22.06 44.26
N LYS A 8 15.39 -20.98 44.57
CA LYS A 8 15.38 -19.71 43.84
C LYS A 8 15.96 -19.93 42.44
N PHE A 9 15.21 -19.60 41.39
CA PHE A 9 15.78 -19.38 40.06
C PHE A 9 16.05 -17.88 39.85
N THR A 10 17.30 -17.62 39.48
CA THR A 10 17.93 -16.35 39.24
C THR A 10 17.34 -15.68 37.99
N TYR A 11 16.92 -14.42 38.12
CA TYR A 11 16.54 -13.57 36.99
C TYR A 11 17.79 -13.27 36.14
N ALA A 12 17.84 -13.78 34.92
CA ALA A 12 18.75 -13.29 33.90
C ALA A 12 18.16 -12.01 33.29
N HIS A 13 18.68 -10.86 33.72
CA HIS A 13 18.49 -9.59 33.03
C HIS A 13 19.12 -9.69 31.64
N ILE A 14 18.30 -9.74 30.59
CA ILE A 14 18.74 -9.45 29.22
C ILE A 14 18.67 -7.93 29.06
N THR A 15 19.79 -7.26 29.35
CA THR A 15 20.01 -5.87 28.96
C THR A 15 20.40 -5.86 27.48
N ILE A 16 19.48 -5.47 26.60
CA ILE A 16 19.81 -5.12 25.22
C ILE A 16 20.49 -3.74 25.26
N CYS A 17 21.83 -3.74 25.28
CA CYS A 17 22.60 -2.53 25.03
C CYS A 17 22.47 -2.14 23.55
N VAL A 18 21.66 -1.11 23.28
CA VAL A 18 21.77 -0.31 22.07
C VAL A 18 22.99 0.59 22.26
N ALA A 19 24.14 0.16 21.75
CA ALA A 19 25.33 1.02 21.69
C ALA A 19 25.21 1.95 20.48
N SER A 20 24.72 3.16 20.74
CA SER A 20 25.01 4.33 19.92
C SER A 20 26.42 4.80 20.23
N GLU A 21 27.33 4.84 19.25
CA GLU A 21 28.49 5.72 19.36
C GLU A 21 28.94 6.21 17.98
N VAL A 22 28.82 7.52 17.81
CA VAL A 22 29.54 8.33 16.83
C VAL A 22 30.68 8.98 17.62
N CYS A 23 31.94 8.66 17.30
CA CYS A 23 33.02 9.65 17.34
C CYS A 23 34.26 9.18 16.56
N TYR A 24 35.11 10.16 16.24
CA TYR A 24 35.98 10.25 15.08
C TYR A 24 37.45 10.41 15.50
N LYS A 25 38.40 9.56 15.05
CA LYS A 25 39.76 9.92 14.55
C LYS A 25 40.75 8.74 14.38
N ARG A 26 41.37 8.72 13.18
CA ARG A 26 42.78 8.47 12.78
C ARG A 26 43.70 7.48 13.52
N HIS A 27 44.36 6.68 12.66
CA HIS A 27 45.78 6.22 12.61
C HIS A 27 46.18 4.80 13.09
N LYS A 28 46.68 4.04 12.08
CA LYS A 28 47.91 3.20 11.99
C LYS A 28 48.02 1.83 12.71
N GLU A 29 48.58 0.88 11.91
CA GLU A 29 49.34 -0.35 12.26
C GLU A 29 48.50 -1.49 12.90
N GLY A 30 48.61 -2.78 12.59
CA GLY A 30 49.55 -3.63 11.86
C GLY A 30 49.62 -4.98 12.60
N MET A 31 49.59 -6.13 11.88
CA MET A 31 49.84 -7.52 12.36
C MET A 31 48.78 -8.16 13.31
N LEU A 32 48.55 -9.48 13.42
CA LEU A 32 48.78 -10.75 12.68
C LEU A 32 48.22 -11.85 13.67
N TRP A 33 47.43 -12.87 13.31
CA TRP A 33 47.81 -14.29 13.11
C TRP A 33 46.50 -15.14 12.98
N ARG A 34 46.26 -15.86 11.87
CA ARG A 34 46.40 -17.34 11.62
C ARG A 34 45.39 -18.24 12.34
N SER A 35 44.90 -19.39 11.85
CA SER A 35 45.05 -20.29 10.68
C SER A 35 43.83 -21.26 10.71
N VAL A 36 43.40 -21.99 9.67
CA VAL A 36 43.85 -23.34 9.18
C VAL A 36 43.01 -23.65 7.90
N SER A 37 43.55 -23.66 6.67
CA SER A 37 44.19 -24.75 5.86
C SER A 37 43.21 -25.79 5.28
N THR A 38 43.14 -26.03 3.94
CA THR A 38 43.89 -27.08 3.18
C THR A 38 43.83 -26.79 1.65
N PHE A 39 44.93 -26.39 0.95
CA PHE A 39 45.87 -27.16 0.05
C PHE A 39 45.22 -28.05 -1.04
N ILE A 40 45.52 -27.92 -2.35
CA ILE A 40 46.70 -28.48 -3.08
C ILE A 40 46.87 -27.89 -4.52
N VAL A 41 48.13 -27.55 -4.89
CA VAL A 41 48.84 -27.48 -6.22
C VAL A 41 48.31 -26.52 -7.31
N GLY A 42 49.05 -25.61 -7.96
CA GLY A 42 50.49 -25.36 -8.08
C GLY A 42 50.98 -25.51 -9.52
N TYR A 43 50.85 -24.49 -10.38
CA TYR A 43 51.70 -24.29 -11.57
C TYR A 43 51.83 -22.80 -11.92
N HIS A 44 53.08 -22.36 -11.99
CA HIS A 44 53.52 -21.01 -12.36
C HIS A 44 53.64 -20.89 -13.89
N THR A 45 53.14 -19.81 -14.48
CA THR A 45 53.68 -19.29 -15.75
C THR A 45 53.62 -17.76 -15.74
N ARG A 46 54.80 -17.13 -15.76
CA ARG A 46 54.97 -15.67 -15.94
C ARG A 46 54.82 -15.35 -17.41
N TYR A 47 54.00 -14.36 -17.76
CA TYR A 47 54.16 -13.59 -19.00
C TYR A 47 54.29 -12.10 -18.65
N ARG A 48 55.44 -11.52 -19.00
CA ARG A 48 55.69 -10.07 -19.09
C ARG A 48 54.86 -9.54 -20.25
N SER A 49 54.05 -8.51 -20.03
CA SER A 49 53.45 -7.72 -21.11
C SER A 49 54.19 -6.38 -21.22
N VAL A 50 54.70 -6.13 -22.42
CA VAL A 50 55.35 -4.91 -22.88
C VAL A 50 54.26 -3.99 -23.43
N CYS A 51 54.22 -2.73 -23.00
CA CYS A 51 53.33 -1.72 -23.57
C CYS A 51 53.86 -1.25 -24.93
N VAL A 52 53.04 -1.36 -25.98
CA VAL A 52 53.24 -0.71 -27.27
C VAL A 52 51.92 -0.01 -27.64
N SER A 53 51.97 1.30 -27.82
CA SER A 53 50.85 2.16 -28.24
C SER A 53 51.02 2.52 -29.71
N LEU A 54 50.02 2.34 -30.57
CA LEU A 54 49.93 2.86 -31.95
C LEU A 54 48.43 2.77 -32.44
N PRO A 55 47.99 3.53 -33.46
CA PRO A 55 47.00 4.62 -33.34
C PRO A 55 45.60 4.31 -33.91
N ASP A 56 44.64 5.20 -33.61
CA ASP A 56 43.23 5.12 -33.99
C ASP A 56 42.98 5.17 -35.52
N PRO A 57 42.04 4.37 -36.07
CA PRO A 57 41.62 4.52 -37.46
C PRO A 57 40.49 5.55 -37.60
N VAL A 58 40.77 6.57 -38.43
CA VAL A 58 39.79 7.50 -39.00
C VAL A 58 39.02 6.77 -40.10
N MET A 59 37.67 6.78 -40.06
CA MET A 59 36.87 6.43 -41.23
C MET A 59 35.68 7.38 -41.42
N SER A 60 35.56 7.82 -42.66
CA SER A 60 34.76 8.90 -43.23
C SER A 60 33.24 8.68 -43.21
N THR A 61 32.52 9.76 -42.97
CA THR A 61 31.07 9.91 -43.14
C THR A 61 30.66 10.10 -44.60
N GLN A 62 29.74 9.26 -45.12
CA GLN A 62 28.77 9.65 -46.15
C GLN A 62 27.41 8.97 -45.88
N PRO A 63 26.27 9.68 -46.07
CA PRO A 63 24.93 9.16 -45.80
C PRO A 63 24.22 8.71 -47.10
N ALA A 64 23.40 7.65 -47.02
CA ALA A 64 22.35 7.33 -48.00
C ALA A 64 21.36 6.30 -47.40
N PRO A 65 20.12 6.19 -47.92
CA PRO A 65 19.09 7.21 -48.05
C PRO A 65 17.82 6.86 -47.23
N GLU A 66 16.94 7.84 -47.04
CA GLU A 66 15.61 7.67 -46.43
C GLU A 66 14.72 6.68 -47.21
N GLN A 67 14.16 5.68 -46.52
CA GLN A 67 12.93 5.00 -46.93
C GLN A 67 12.03 4.77 -45.71
N GLY A 68 10.80 5.26 -45.82
CA GLY A 68 9.85 5.39 -44.72
C GLY A 68 9.02 4.16 -44.39
N GLY A 69 8.26 4.32 -43.30
CA GLY A 69 7.07 3.53 -42.97
C GLY A 69 7.27 2.40 -41.98
N VAL A 70 7.21 2.69 -40.67
CA VAL A 70 6.87 1.69 -39.63
C VAL A 70 5.86 2.30 -38.66
N LEU A 71 4.62 1.84 -38.80
CA LEU A 71 3.44 2.29 -38.09
C LEU A 71 3.27 1.50 -36.76
N LEU A 72 2.87 2.22 -35.71
CA LEU A 72 2.12 1.81 -34.52
C LEU A 72 2.80 1.32 -33.22
N ILE A 73 4.11 1.08 -33.14
CA ILE A 73 4.75 0.71 -31.84
C ILE A 73 5.82 1.72 -31.39
N SER A 74 6.09 2.67 -32.28
CA SER A 74 6.86 3.90 -32.06
C SER A 74 6.04 5.00 -31.35
N GLY A 75 4.88 4.69 -30.76
CA GLY A 75 4.05 5.65 -30.02
C GLY A 75 4.69 6.17 -28.71
N LEU A 76 5.78 5.54 -28.27
CA LEU A 76 6.57 5.95 -27.10
C LEU A 76 7.86 6.70 -27.47
N HIS A 77 8.05 7.11 -28.73
CA HIS A 77 9.11 8.06 -29.07
C HIS A 77 8.64 9.49 -28.78
N MET A 78 8.87 9.89 -27.53
CA MET A 78 8.92 11.26 -27.08
C MET A 78 9.75 12.09 -28.08
N LYS A 79 9.09 12.94 -28.87
CA LYS A 79 9.77 13.89 -29.76
C LYS A 79 10.82 14.64 -28.93
N ARG A 80 12.09 14.53 -29.33
CA ARG A 80 13.18 15.39 -28.87
C ARG A 80 12.74 16.83 -29.12
N LEU A 81 12.30 17.50 -28.06
CA LEU A 81 12.11 18.94 -28.06
C LEU A 81 13.31 19.49 -27.30
N GLU A 82 14.15 20.21 -28.03
CA GLU A 82 15.07 21.17 -27.42
C GLU A 82 14.28 22.02 -26.42
N ALA A 83 14.93 22.38 -25.32
CA ALA A 83 14.40 23.19 -24.23
C ALA A 83 14.05 24.63 -24.68
N GLY A 84 13.13 24.77 -25.62
CA GLY A 84 12.31 25.95 -25.80
C GLY A 84 11.10 25.81 -24.87
N LYS A 85 10.85 26.83 -24.04
CA LYS A 85 9.64 26.94 -23.21
C LYS A 85 8.40 26.58 -24.05
N VAL A 86 7.86 25.38 -23.86
CA VAL A 86 6.54 25.05 -24.42
C VAL A 86 5.52 25.82 -23.58
N GLU A 87 5.09 26.96 -24.08
CA GLU A 87 4.09 27.80 -23.42
C GLU A 87 2.85 26.96 -23.06
N GLY A 88 2.38 27.09 -21.81
CA GLY A 88 1.15 26.45 -21.32
C GLY A 88 1.29 25.07 -20.66
N LEU A 89 2.50 24.51 -20.52
CA LEU A 89 2.73 23.28 -19.73
C LEU A 89 2.84 23.60 -18.23
N GLN A 90 1.92 23.08 -17.43
CA GLN A 90 1.95 23.20 -15.97
C GLN A 90 3.06 22.32 -15.39
N ALA A 91 3.74 22.81 -14.34
CA ALA A 91 4.74 22.03 -13.60
C ALA A 91 4.09 20.80 -12.91
N ARG A 92 4.80 19.66 -12.89
CA ARG A 92 4.37 18.41 -12.23
C ARG A 92 4.12 18.60 -10.73
N GLY A 93 4.86 19.52 -10.10
CA GLY A 93 4.79 19.80 -8.68
C GLY A 93 5.71 18.91 -7.85
N GLN A 94 5.85 19.26 -6.59
CA GLN A 94 6.54 18.52 -5.53
C GLN A 94 5.75 18.75 -4.24
N TRP A 95 6.01 17.92 -3.22
CA TRP A 95 5.49 18.19 -1.87
C TRP A 95 5.97 19.55 -1.37
N ALA A 96 5.08 20.34 -0.77
CA ALA A 96 5.46 21.66 -0.24
C ALA A 96 6.32 21.52 1.02
N SER A 97 6.14 20.43 1.78
CA SER A 97 6.97 20.09 2.93
C SER A 97 7.17 18.57 3.09
N LYS A 98 8.18 18.19 3.86
CA LYS A 98 8.42 16.78 4.22
C LYS A 98 7.26 16.18 5.03
N ALA A 99 6.59 17.00 5.85
CA ALA A 99 5.43 16.56 6.62
C ALA A 99 4.25 16.16 5.71
N GLU A 100 4.02 16.89 4.61
CA GLU A 100 2.98 16.54 3.64
C GLU A 100 3.22 15.16 3.02
N PHE A 101 4.48 14.86 2.66
CA PHE A 101 4.86 13.53 2.18
C PHE A 101 4.64 12.45 3.25
N LEU A 102 5.18 12.64 4.45
CA LEU A 102 5.07 11.65 5.53
C LEU A 102 3.62 11.38 5.93
N LEU A 103 2.79 12.42 6.01
CA LEU A 103 1.36 12.28 6.33
C LEU A 103 0.58 11.64 5.18
N ALA A 104 0.88 11.96 3.92
CA ALA A 104 0.25 11.31 2.77
C ALA A 104 0.58 9.81 2.71
N VAL A 105 1.84 9.43 2.98
CA VAL A 105 2.22 8.02 3.05
C VAL A 105 1.61 7.36 4.29
N ALA A 106 1.58 8.03 5.45
CA ALA A 106 0.94 7.51 6.65
C ALA A 106 -0.56 7.24 6.43
N GLY A 107 -1.31 8.17 5.81
CA GLY A 107 -2.72 7.97 5.48
C GLY A 107 -2.96 6.84 4.46
N GLN A 108 -2.02 6.61 3.54
CA GLN A 108 -2.11 5.48 2.61
C GLN A 108 -1.92 4.13 3.29
N ILE A 109 -0.94 4.02 4.19
CA ILE A 109 -0.58 2.72 4.80
C ILE A 109 -1.47 2.43 6.02
N ILE A 110 -2.03 3.46 6.64
CA ILE A 110 -2.89 3.35 7.82
C ILE A 110 -4.32 3.59 7.36
N GLY A 111 -4.97 2.49 6.99
CA GLY A 111 -6.35 2.49 6.55
C GLY A 111 -7.23 1.61 7.41
N LEU A 112 -8.39 1.27 6.86
CA LEU A 112 -9.36 0.40 7.51
C LEU A 112 -8.76 -0.96 7.92
N GLY A 113 -7.85 -1.51 7.10
CA GLY A 113 -7.17 -2.79 7.35
C GLY A 113 -6.46 -2.85 8.71
N ASN A 114 -5.94 -1.73 9.21
CA ASN A 114 -5.27 -1.66 10.52
C ASN A 114 -6.27 -1.79 11.68
N VAL A 115 -7.51 -1.34 11.49
CA VAL A 115 -8.55 -1.30 12.53
C VAL A 115 -9.41 -2.56 12.50
N TRP A 116 -9.88 -3.00 11.33
CA TRP A 116 -10.90 -4.06 11.26
C TRP A 116 -10.39 -5.45 10.81
N ARG A 117 -9.13 -5.55 10.36
CA ARG A 117 -8.59 -6.77 9.77
C ARG A 117 -7.43 -7.29 10.60
N PHE A 118 -6.44 -6.44 10.89
CA PHE A 118 -5.29 -6.84 11.70
C PHE A 118 -5.70 -7.39 13.08
N PRO A 119 -6.59 -6.75 13.86
CA PRO A 119 -6.97 -7.28 15.16
C PRO A 119 -7.67 -8.64 15.06
N TYR A 120 -8.57 -8.79 14.09
CA TYR A 120 -9.24 -10.04 13.81
C TYR A 120 -8.25 -11.15 13.42
N LEU A 121 -7.29 -10.86 12.54
CA LEU A 121 -6.26 -11.83 12.14
C LEU A 121 -5.38 -12.26 13.30
N CYS A 122 -5.02 -11.33 14.19
CA CYS A 122 -4.26 -11.65 15.39
C CYS A 122 -5.03 -12.66 16.26
N TYR A 123 -6.30 -12.38 16.56
CA TYR A 123 -7.15 -13.29 17.32
C TYR A 123 -7.31 -14.66 16.64
N LYS A 124 -7.76 -14.69 15.37
CA LYS A 124 -7.98 -15.92 14.59
C LYS A 124 -6.72 -16.80 14.51
N ASN A 125 -5.55 -16.18 14.45
CA ASN A 125 -4.28 -16.87 14.20
C ASN A 125 -3.42 -17.09 15.45
N GLY A 126 -4.08 -17.18 16.62
CA GLY A 126 -3.42 -17.62 17.86
C GLY A 126 -2.90 -16.48 18.73
N GLY A 127 -3.56 -15.33 18.67
CA GLY A 127 -3.26 -14.16 19.49
C GLY A 127 -1.83 -13.68 19.31
N GLY A 128 -1.10 -13.53 20.42
CA GLY A 128 0.26 -12.99 20.43
C GLY A 128 1.26 -13.79 19.57
N VAL A 129 0.98 -15.06 19.27
CA VAL A 129 1.85 -15.88 18.42
C VAL A 129 1.85 -15.43 16.96
N PHE A 130 0.76 -14.80 16.49
CA PHE A 130 0.66 -14.26 15.14
C PHE A 130 1.73 -13.19 14.83
N PHE A 131 2.29 -12.55 15.86
CA PHE A 131 3.38 -11.58 15.68
C PHE A 131 4.66 -12.22 15.15
N VAL A 132 4.90 -13.52 15.37
CA VAL A 132 6.09 -14.20 14.84
C VAL A 132 6.10 -14.19 13.31
N PRO A 133 5.11 -14.76 12.60
CA PRO A 133 5.07 -14.69 11.14
C PRO A 133 4.89 -13.25 10.65
N TYR A 134 4.10 -12.41 11.34
CA TYR A 134 3.90 -11.02 10.95
C TYR A 134 5.21 -10.21 10.94
N LEU A 135 6.01 -10.28 12.00
CA LEU A 135 7.31 -9.59 12.09
C LEU A 135 8.32 -10.17 11.11
N LEU A 136 8.26 -11.47 10.80
CA LEU A 136 9.11 -12.06 9.78
C LEU A 136 8.79 -11.50 8.39
N PHE A 137 7.52 -11.48 8.00
CA PHE A 137 7.11 -10.87 6.72
C PHE A 137 7.39 -9.37 6.68
N LEU A 138 7.23 -8.67 7.80
CA LEU A 138 7.60 -7.26 7.93
C LEU A 138 9.07 -7.03 7.55
N VAL A 139 9.99 -7.79 8.18
CA VAL A 139 11.44 -7.58 8.01
C VAL A 139 11.96 -8.15 6.68
N LEU A 140 11.44 -9.30 6.24
CA LEU A 140 11.93 -9.98 5.03
C LEU A 140 11.28 -9.49 3.74
N CYS A 141 10.07 -8.95 3.79
CA CYS A 141 9.30 -8.57 2.60
C CYS A 141 8.80 -7.12 2.68
N GLY A 142 8.09 -6.76 3.74
CA GLY A 142 7.44 -5.45 3.89
C GLY A 142 8.41 -4.28 3.76
N VAL A 143 9.32 -4.11 4.73
CA VAL A 143 10.28 -3.00 4.75
C VAL A 143 11.17 -2.97 3.51
N PRO A 144 11.76 -4.10 3.03
CA PRO A 144 12.55 -4.09 1.80
C PRO A 144 11.78 -3.62 0.57
N LEU A 145 10.57 -4.12 0.33
CA LEU A 145 9.78 -3.73 -0.84
C LEU A 145 9.27 -2.28 -0.72
N PHE A 146 8.91 -1.85 0.48
CA PHE A 146 8.53 -0.47 0.77
C PHE A 146 9.64 0.52 0.41
N LEU A 147 10.88 0.22 0.83
CA LEU A 147 12.05 1.02 0.48
C LEU A 147 12.30 1.00 -1.02
N MET A 148 12.16 -0.16 -1.67
CA MET A 148 12.37 -0.30 -3.10
C MET A 148 11.41 0.58 -3.92
N GLU A 149 10.10 0.53 -3.65
CA GLU A 149 9.13 1.35 -4.40
C GLU A 149 9.29 2.84 -4.14
N THR A 150 9.47 3.23 -2.88
CA THR A 150 9.63 4.64 -2.50
C THR A 150 10.89 5.24 -3.12
N SER A 151 12.01 4.50 -3.07
CA SER A 151 13.28 4.96 -3.65
C SER A 151 13.28 4.89 -5.19
N LEU A 152 12.60 3.92 -5.79
CA LEU A 152 12.38 3.85 -7.25
C LEU A 152 11.66 5.10 -7.75
N GLY A 153 10.57 5.48 -7.06
CA GLY A 153 9.82 6.70 -7.35
C GLY A 153 10.69 7.94 -7.23
N GLN A 154 11.36 8.10 -6.09
CA GLN A 154 12.21 9.27 -5.83
C GLN A 154 13.39 9.39 -6.81
N TYR A 155 14.04 8.27 -7.14
CA TYR A 155 15.18 8.25 -8.05
C TYR A 155 14.79 8.63 -9.47
N THR A 156 13.70 8.05 -9.97
CA THR A 156 13.23 8.28 -11.35
C THR A 156 12.47 9.59 -11.49
N SER A 157 11.85 10.09 -10.42
CA SER A 157 10.88 11.20 -10.45
C SER A 157 9.72 10.95 -11.44
N LEU A 158 9.33 9.68 -11.57
CA LEU A 158 8.28 9.21 -12.47
C LEU A 158 7.26 8.34 -11.71
N GLY A 159 6.03 8.30 -12.21
CA GLY A 159 4.98 7.38 -11.76
C GLY A 159 5.29 5.92 -12.11
N GLY A 160 4.49 4.99 -11.57
CA GLY A 160 4.80 3.56 -11.59
C GLY A 160 5.10 2.97 -12.97
N VAL A 161 4.28 3.30 -13.99
CA VAL A 161 4.46 2.79 -15.36
C VAL A 161 5.78 3.24 -15.98
N SER A 162 6.03 4.54 -15.97
CA SER A 162 7.22 5.14 -16.55
C SER A 162 8.47 4.73 -15.76
N ALA A 163 8.41 4.66 -14.42
CA ALA A 163 9.52 4.24 -13.58
C ALA A 163 10.00 2.81 -13.89
N TRP A 164 9.08 1.84 -13.96
CA TRP A 164 9.43 0.46 -14.30
C TRP A 164 9.97 0.33 -15.73
N SER A 165 9.34 1.03 -16.69
CA SER A 165 9.78 1.04 -18.08
C SER A 165 11.16 1.69 -18.26
N SER A 166 11.53 2.67 -17.42
CA SER A 166 12.85 3.29 -17.44
C SER A 166 13.95 2.42 -16.85
N ILE A 167 13.66 1.71 -15.75
CA ILE A 167 14.65 0.84 -15.08
C ILE A 167 14.86 -0.45 -15.85
N CYS A 168 13.78 -1.09 -16.30
CA CYS A 168 13.84 -2.31 -17.07
C CYS A 168 12.62 -2.42 -18.00
N PRO A 169 12.75 -2.02 -19.28
CA PRO A 169 11.68 -2.09 -20.28
C PRO A 169 10.97 -3.45 -20.36
N LEU A 170 11.69 -4.56 -20.18
CA LEU A 170 11.11 -5.92 -20.16
C LEU A 170 10.04 -6.08 -19.06
N PHE A 171 10.27 -5.44 -17.91
CA PHE A 171 9.37 -5.45 -16.75
C PHE A 171 8.44 -4.23 -16.70
N GLY A 172 8.33 -3.45 -17.78
CA GLY A 172 7.40 -2.31 -17.86
C GLY A 172 5.95 -2.68 -17.56
N GLY A 173 5.57 -3.95 -17.80
CA GLY A 173 4.26 -4.52 -17.44
C GLY A 173 3.94 -4.46 -15.95
N LEU A 174 4.93 -4.42 -15.04
CA LEU A 174 4.72 -4.26 -13.60
C LEU A 174 3.95 -2.98 -13.28
N GLY A 175 4.29 -1.88 -13.94
CA GLY A 175 3.62 -0.62 -13.75
C GLY A 175 2.19 -0.64 -14.28
N PHE A 176 1.95 -1.25 -15.44
CA PHE A 176 0.58 -1.37 -15.98
C PHE A 176 -0.31 -2.27 -15.10
N ALA A 177 0.23 -3.40 -14.65
CA ALA A 177 -0.47 -4.32 -13.74
C ALA A 177 -0.86 -3.62 -12.44
N SER A 178 0.05 -2.85 -11.84
CA SER A 178 -0.24 -2.12 -10.61
C SER A 178 -1.30 -1.03 -10.81
N GLN A 179 -1.35 -0.36 -11.97
CA GLN A 179 -2.41 0.61 -12.27
C GLN A 179 -3.79 -0.05 -12.40
N VAL A 180 -3.89 -1.23 -13.02
CA VAL A 180 -5.16 -1.97 -13.10
C VAL A 180 -5.61 -2.43 -11.71
N MET A 181 -4.68 -2.90 -10.88
CA MET A 181 -5.00 -3.23 -9.48
C MET A 181 -5.49 -2.02 -8.69
N ILE A 182 -4.83 -0.86 -8.81
CA ILE A 182 -5.29 0.38 -8.18
C ILE A 182 -6.68 0.79 -8.68
N LEU A 183 -6.95 0.67 -9.99
CA LEU A 183 -8.22 1.06 -10.57
C LEU A 183 -9.36 0.21 -9.98
N HIS A 184 -9.21 -1.11 -9.94
CA HIS A 184 -10.19 -1.97 -9.28
C HIS A 184 -10.33 -1.65 -7.79
N GLY A 185 -9.21 -1.42 -7.10
CA GLY A 185 -9.18 -0.99 -5.70
C GLY A 185 -10.02 0.25 -5.46
N CYS A 186 -9.89 1.27 -6.32
CA CYS A 186 -10.66 2.51 -6.23
C CYS A 186 -12.17 2.28 -6.37
N VAL A 187 -12.59 1.29 -7.16
CA VAL A 187 -14.02 1.01 -7.42
C VAL A 187 -14.70 0.41 -6.19
N TYR A 188 -14.11 -0.64 -5.59
CA TYR A 188 -14.77 -1.36 -4.50
C TYR A 188 -14.52 -0.73 -3.13
N TYR A 189 -13.32 -0.22 -2.87
CA TYR A 189 -12.92 0.27 -1.55
C TYR A 189 -13.80 1.46 -1.10
N ILE A 190 -14.13 2.36 -2.02
CA ILE A 190 -14.93 3.55 -1.74
C ILE A 190 -16.38 3.23 -1.34
N VAL A 191 -16.88 2.04 -1.66
CA VAL A 191 -18.23 1.59 -1.25
C VAL A 191 -18.32 1.48 0.27
N VAL A 192 -17.22 1.11 0.94
CA VAL A 192 -17.15 1.07 2.41
C VAL A 192 -17.38 2.46 3.01
N LEU A 193 -16.81 3.50 2.40
CA LEU A 193 -16.99 4.88 2.86
C LEU A 193 -18.44 5.33 2.64
N ALA A 194 -19.11 4.84 1.59
CA ALA A 194 -20.53 5.10 1.37
C ALA A 194 -21.39 4.49 2.49
N TRP A 195 -21.09 3.25 2.91
CA TRP A 195 -21.73 2.63 4.08
C TRP A 195 -21.42 3.43 5.36
N ALA A 196 -20.17 3.82 5.58
CA ALA A 196 -19.79 4.62 6.74
C ALA A 196 -20.49 5.98 6.78
N LEU A 197 -20.65 6.64 5.63
CA LEU A 197 -21.41 7.89 5.52
C LEU A 197 -22.88 7.68 5.83
N PHE A 198 -23.48 6.57 5.36
CA PHE A 198 -24.86 6.22 5.70
C PHE A 198 -25.04 6.09 7.23
N TYR A 199 -24.15 5.35 7.90
CA TYR A 199 -24.19 5.21 9.36
C TYR A 199 -23.90 6.53 10.08
N LEU A 200 -22.97 7.35 9.58
CA LEU A 200 -22.65 8.65 10.16
C LEU A 200 -23.89 9.56 10.18
N VAL A 201 -24.63 9.64 9.06
CA VAL A 201 -25.87 10.44 8.97
C VAL A 201 -26.91 9.95 9.99
N HIS A 202 -27.07 8.64 10.14
CA HIS A 202 -28.00 8.05 11.10
C HIS A 202 -27.54 8.17 12.56
N SER A 203 -26.24 8.43 12.80
CA SER A 203 -25.70 8.61 14.16
C SER A 203 -26.14 9.92 14.82
N PHE A 204 -26.71 10.86 14.06
CA PHE A 204 -27.24 12.14 14.58
C PHE A 204 -28.70 12.06 15.06
N GLN A 205 -29.33 10.88 15.02
CA GLN A 205 -30.66 10.68 15.56
C GLN A 205 -30.66 10.66 17.10
N SER A 206 -31.79 11.01 17.71
CA SER A 206 -31.94 11.03 19.17
C SER A 206 -31.77 9.65 19.80
N GLU A 207 -32.19 8.60 19.10
CA GLU A 207 -31.90 7.21 19.42
C GLU A 207 -31.24 6.57 18.19
N LEU A 208 -30.23 5.72 18.40
CA LEU A 208 -29.57 5.07 17.28
C LEU A 208 -30.52 4.04 16.64
N PRO A 209 -30.67 4.03 15.31
CA PRO A 209 -31.65 3.17 14.64
C PRO A 209 -31.33 1.67 14.77
N TRP A 210 -30.06 1.33 15.05
CA TRP A 210 -29.63 -0.05 15.30
C TRP A 210 -29.67 -0.46 16.79
N ALA A 211 -30.14 0.42 17.70
CA ALA A 211 -30.21 0.13 19.13
C ALA A 211 -31.52 -0.55 19.57
N HIS A 212 -32.53 -0.62 18.71
CA HIS A 212 -33.89 -1.06 19.06
C HIS A 212 -34.61 -1.72 17.87
N CYS A 213 -35.64 -2.51 18.15
CA CYS A 213 -36.40 -3.29 17.15
C CYS A 213 -37.70 -2.62 16.67
N ASN A 214 -37.94 -1.35 17.01
CA ASN A 214 -39.18 -0.64 16.68
C ASN A 214 -39.06 0.22 15.41
N ASN A 215 -38.55 -0.36 14.33
CA ASN A 215 -38.41 0.32 13.04
C ASN A 215 -39.17 -0.41 11.93
N THR A 216 -39.42 0.29 10.82
CA THR A 216 -40.20 -0.24 9.68
C THR A 216 -39.51 -1.41 8.95
N TRP A 217 -38.19 -1.55 9.10
CA TRP A 217 -37.43 -2.65 8.51
C TRP A 217 -37.30 -3.87 9.42
N ASN A 218 -37.70 -3.74 10.69
CA ASN A 218 -37.55 -4.84 11.65
C ASN A 218 -38.61 -5.91 11.45
N THR A 219 -38.29 -7.15 11.84
CA THR A 219 -39.24 -8.27 11.83
C THR A 219 -39.68 -8.68 13.24
N ASP A 220 -40.72 -9.50 13.31
CA ASP A 220 -41.21 -10.07 14.57
C ASP A 220 -40.17 -10.96 15.29
N THR A 221 -39.09 -11.37 14.61
CA THR A 221 -37.98 -12.14 15.20
C THR A 221 -36.82 -11.26 15.69
N CYS A 222 -36.94 -9.94 15.60
CA CYS A 222 -35.95 -9.01 16.16
C CYS A 222 -36.02 -9.00 17.68
N VAL A 223 -34.88 -9.27 18.33
CA VAL A 223 -34.76 -9.28 19.80
C VAL A 223 -33.58 -8.46 20.27
N LEU A 224 -33.76 -7.83 21.43
CA LEU A 224 -32.67 -7.23 22.19
C LEU A 224 -32.03 -8.32 23.05
N PHE A 225 -30.78 -8.66 22.73
CA PHE A 225 -29.96 -9.60 23.51
C PHE A 225 -29.45 -8.90 24.77
N ASP A 226 -30.34 -8.67 25.72
CA ASP A 226 -30.02 -8.11 27.02
C ASP A 226 -30.22 -9.16 28.12
N SER A 227 -29.26 -9.26 29.04
CA SER A 227 -29.16 -10.35 30.03
C SER A 227 -30.37 -10.40 30.98
N GLN A 228 -31.11 -9.30 31.14
CA GLN A 228 -32.23 -9.19 32.08
C GLN A 228 -33.52 -9.91 31.62
N ASN A 229 -33.72 -10.13 30.31
CA ASN A 229 -34.94 -10.76 29.78
C ASN A 229 -34.88 -12.30 29.70
N LEU A 230 -33.70 -12.91 29.88
CA LEU A 230 -33.55 -14.37 29.87
C LEU A 230 -34.03 -15.05 31.16
N THR A 231 -34.45 -14.25 32.14
CA THR A 231 -35.04 -14.73 33.41
C THR A 231 -36.53 -15.10 33.27
N SER A 232 -37.17 -14.73 32.16
CA SER A 232 -38.63 -14.87 31.96
C SER A 232 -39.02 -16.01 31.02
N GLY A 233 -38.38 -17.19 31.11
CA GLY A 233 -38.89 -18.48 30.60
C GLY A 233 -39.33 -18.57 29.13
N THR A 234 -39.11 -17.54 28.32
CA THR A 234 -39.48 -17.48 26.91
C THR A 234 -38.27 -17.96 26.13
N SER A 235 -38.37 -19.15 25.56
CA SER A 235 -37.36 -19.65 24.63
C SER A 235 -37.20 -18.63 23.50
N LEU A 236 -35.99 -18.12 23.32
CA LEU A 236 -35.64 -17.29 22.17
C LEU A 236 -36.08 -18.03 20.89
N PRO A 237 -36.74 -17.34 19.94
CA PRO A 237 -37.04 -17.94 18.63
C PRO A 237 -35.78 -18.54 18.02
N GLU A 238 -35.85 -19.73 17.42
CA GLU A 238 -34.70 -20.40 16.80
C GLU A 238 -33.99 -19.52 15.74
N ASN A 239 -34.72 -18.56 15.14
CA ASN A 239 -34.22 -17.61 14.14
C ASN A 239 -34.19 -16.15 14.67
N ALA A 240 -33.96 -15.95 15.97
CA ALA A 240 -33.89 -14.63 16.56
C ALA A 240 -32.71 -13.82 15.98
N THR A 241 -32.95 -12.54 15.63
CA THR A 241 -31.92 -11.64 15.08
C THR A 241 -31.79 -10.37 15.91
N SER A 242 -30.65 -9.69 15.82
CA SER A 242 -30.42 -8.44 16.56
C SER A 242 -30.82 -7.22 15.71
N PRO A 243 -31.22 -6.10 16.34
CA PRO A 243 -31.58 -4.88 15.60
C PRO A 243 -30.43 -4.35 14.73
N VAL A 244 -29.17 -4.60 15.11
CA VAL A 244 -28.00 -4.19 14.34
C VAL A 244 -27.83 -5.03 13.07
N ILE A 245 -28.08 -6.34 13.15
CA ILE A 245 -28.06 -7.22 11.98
C ILE A 245 -29.18 -6.83 11.03
N GLU A 246 -30.40 -6.63 11.54
CA GLU A 246 -31.52 -6.22 10.70
C GLU A 246 -31.32 -4.82 10.10
N PHE A 247 -30.74 -3.87 10.83
CA PHE A 247 -30.38 -2.57 10.26
C PHE A 247 -29.38 -2.70 9.12
N TRP A 248 -28.31 -3.49 9.30
CA TRP A 248 -27.31 -3.72 8.26
C TRP A 248 -27.89 -4.43 7.03
N GLU A 249 -28.60 -5.53 7.23
CA GLU A 249 -29.05 -6.38 6.14
C GLU A 249 -30.31 -5.83 5.45
N ARG A 250 -31.28 -5.30 6.21
CA ARG A 250 -32.60 -4.93 5.67
C ARG A 250 -32.72 -3.44 5.33
N GLU A 251 -32.09 -2.56 6.11
CA GLU A 251 -32.20 -1.11 5.88
C GLU A 251 -31.04 -0.57 5.05
N VAL A 252 -29.80 -0.87 5.44
CA VAL A 252 -28.60 -0.35 4.76
C VAL A 252 -28.41 -1.02 3.42
N LEU A 253 -28.24 -2.36 3.42
CA LEU A 253 -27.91 -3.12 2.21
C LEU A 253 -29.14 -3.54 1.39
N GLN A 254 -30.28 -3.75 2.06
CA GLN A 254 -31.44 -4.42 1.45
C GLN A 254 -31.04 -5.77 0.82
N LEU A 255 -30.25 -6.55 1.56
CA LEU A 255 -29.52 -7.72 1.10
C LEU A 255 -30.43 -8.75 0.42
N SER A 256 -30.03 -9.18 -0.78
CA SER A 256 -30.75 -10.22 -1.53
C SER A 256 -30.57 -11.62 -0.92
N SER A 257 -31.39 -12.56 -1.36
CA SER A 257 -31.33 -13.95 -0.88
C SER A 257 -30.04 -14.67 -1.30
N GLY A 258 -29.47 -14.26 -2.44
CA GLY A 258 -28.27 -14.85 -2.99
C GLY A 258 -27.64 -13.99 -4.09
N PRO A 259 -26.44 -14.39 -4.55
CA PRO A 259 -25.64 -13.60 -5.50
C PRO A 259 -26.25 -13.52 -6.91
N ASP A 260 -27.19 -14.41 -7.26
CA ASP A 260 -27.86 -14.41 -8.56
C ASP A 260 -28.92 -13.31 -8.68
N GLU A 261 -29.36 -12.75 -7.54
CA GLU A 261 -30.37 -11.69 -7.48
C GLU A 261 -29.69 -10.35 -7.15
N LEU A 262 -29.29 -9.60 -8.18
CA LEU A 262 -28.59 -8.32 -7.96
C LEU A 262 -29.52 -7.25 -7.39
N GLY A 263 -30.77 -7.18 -7.85
CA GLY A 263 -31.76 -6.16 -7.46
C GLY A 263 -31.50 -4.75 -8.03
N PRO A 264 -32.39 -3.78 -7.77
CA PRO A 264 -32.24 -2.40 -8.22
C PRO A 264 -31.17 -1.64 -7.42
N VAL A 265 -30.64 -0.55 -7.97
CA VAL A 265 -29.70 0.33 -7.26
C VAL A 265 -30.40 1.03 -6.09
N SER A 266 -29.84 0.91 -4.88
CA SER A 266 -30.32 1.64 -3.70
C SER A 266 -29.97 3.12 -3.83
N TRP A 267 -30.97 3.97 -4.06
CA TRP A 267 -30.75 5.41 -4.28
C TRP A 267 -30.08 6.10 -3.08
N ARG A 268 -30.32 5.63 -1.85
CA ARG A 268 -29.77 6.21 -0.62
C ARG A 268 -28.27 5.97 -0.53
N LEU A 269 -27.84 4.72 -0.76
CA LEU A 269 -26.43 4.38 -0.82
C LEU A 269 -25.75 4.97 -2.07
N ALA A 270 -26.45 5.06 -3.20
CA ALA A 270 -25.91 5.69 -4.41
C ALA A 270 -25.63 7.18 -4.18
N LEU A 271 -26.49 7.88 -3.43
CA LEU A 271 -26.23 9.25 -2.98
C LEU A 271 -25.02 9.32 -2.05
N CYS A 272 -24.90 8.41 -1.08
CA CYS A 272 -23.72 8.35 -0.20
C CYS A 272 -22.43 8.13 -1.01
N LEU A 273 -22.47 7.19 -1.97
CA LEU A 273 -21.37 6.90 -2.87
C LEU A 273 -20.98 8.12 -3.71
N LEU A 274 -21.97 8.84 -4.26
CA LEU A 274 -21.75 10.09 -5.01
C LEU A 274 -21.06 11.14 -4.14
N LEU A 275 -21.54 11.36 -2.92
CA LEU A 275 -20.98 12.36 -2.01
C LEU A 275 -19.52 12.05 -1.63
N VAL A 276 -19.20 10.77 -1.39
CA VAL A 276 -17.82 10.36 -1.11
C VAL A 276 -16.93 10.53 -2.35
N TRP A 277 -17.40 10.20 -3.56
CA TRP A 277 -16.64 10.46 -4.79
C TRP A 277 -16.38 11.95 -5.03
N VAL A 278 -17.37 12.80 -4.74
CA VAL A 278 -17.21 14.26 -4.81
C VAL A 278 -16.16 14.75 -3.81
N ALA A 279 -16.19 14.25 -2.57
CA ALA A 279 -15.16 14.55 -1.57
C ALA A 279 -13.76 14.12 -2.06
N CYS A 280 -13.61 12.88 -2.52
CA CYS A 280 -12.36 12.35 -3.08
C CYS A 280 -11.84 13.20 -4.25
N TYR A 281 -12.72 13.60 -5.17
CA TYR A 281 -12.36 14.45 -6.31
C TYR A 281 -11.70 15.76 -5.84
N PHE A 282 -12.34 16.49 -4.91
CA PHE A 282 -11.81 17.75 -4.41
C PHE A 282 -10.55 17.58 -3.55
N CYS A 283 -10.35 16.42 -2.91
CA CYS A 283 -9.09 16.12 -2.23
C CYS A 283 -7.89 16.08 -3.22
N VAL A 284 -8.08 15.54 -4.43
CA VAL A 284 -7.01 15.24 -5.41
C VAL A 284 -6.93 16.22 -6.58
N TRP A 285 -7.94 17.08 -6.77
CA TRP A 285 -8.08 17.87 -8.01
C TRP A 285 -6.84 18.69 -8.41
N LYS A 286 -6.11 19.30 -7.45
CA LYS A 286 -4.85 20.02 -7.70
C LYS A 286 -3.58 19.19 -7.47
N GLY A 287 -3.72 17.87 -7.46
CA GLY A 287 -2.68 16.90 -7.19
C GLY A 287 -2.11 17.02 -5.78
N VAL A 288 -0.83 16.70 -5.64
CA VAL A 288 -0.09 16.74 -4.35
C VAL A 288 -0.20 18.07 -3.60
N LYS A 289 -0.50 19.18 -4.28
CA LYS A 289 -0.75 20.48 -3.64
C LYS A 289 -2.04 20.54 -2.83
N SER A 290 -3.10 19.87 -3.29
CA SER A 290 -4.35 19.74 -2.55
C SER A 290 -4.26 18.61 -1.54
N THR A 291 -3.79 17.45 -2.00
CA THR A 291 -3.60 16.25 -1.18
C THR A 291 -2.76 16.54 0.05
N GLY A 292 -1.62 17.22 -0.11
CA GLY A 292 -0.72 17.59 0.98
C GLY A 292 -1.35 18.51 2.04
N LYS A 293 -2.43 19.23 1.73
CA LYS A 293 -3.17 20.04 2.72
C LYS A 293 -4.25 19.23 3.43
N VAL A 294 -4.97 18.40 2.70
CA VAL A 294 -6.05 17.58 3.25
C VAL A 294 -5.52 16.56 4.26
N VAL A 295 -4.37 15.94 3.97
CA VAL A 295 -3.74 14.91 4.84
C VAL A 295 -3.45 15.39 6.26
N TYR A 296 -3.28 16.70 6.50
CA TYR A 296 -3.08 17.21 7.85
C TYR A 296 -4.28 16.94 8.75
N LEU A 297 -5.49 16.96 8.20
CA LEU A 297 -6.70 16.63 8.93
C LEU A 297 -6.96 15.12 8.85
N THR A 298 -7.02 14.58 7.65
CA THR A 298 -7.53 13.23 7.40
C THR A 298 -6.60 12.14 7.95
N ALA A 299 -5.27 12.34 7.93
CA ALA A 299 -4.32 11.37 8.48
C ALA A 299 -4.10 11.51 9.98
N THR A 300 -4.31 12.70 10.57
CA THR A 300 -4.07 12.92 12.02
C THR A 300 -5.31 12.64 12.87
N PHE A 301 -6.50 12.94 12.35
CA PHE A 301 -7.76 12.78 13.08
C PHE A 301 -8.01 11.33 13.55
N PRO A 302 -7.75 10.29 12.75
CA PRO A 302 -7.89 8.91 13.19
C PRO A 302 -7.04 8.56 14.41
N TYR A 303 -5.87 9.16 14.60
CA TYR A 303 -5.05 8.92 15.80
C TYR A 303 -5.66 9.52 17.05
N VAL A 304 -6.20 10.73 16.95
CA VAL A 304 -6.94 11.36 18.04
C VAL A 304 -8.11 10.47 18.41
N MET A 305 -8.84 9.98 17.41
CA MET A 305 -9.97 9.08 17.65
C MET A 305 -9.56 7.76 18.27
N LEU A 306 -8.51 7.13 17.75
CA LEU A 306 -7.99 5.87 18.26
C LEU A 306 -7.56 6.00 19.72
N ALA A 307 -6.93 7.11 20.10
CA ALA A 307 -6.58 7.39 21.48
C ALA A 307 -7.82 7.53 22.38
N ILE A 308 -8.84 8.26 21.92
CA ILE A 308 -10.12 8.40 22.65
C ILE A 308 -10.80 7.05 22.84
N LEU A 309 -10.91 6.25 21.76
CA LEU A 309 -11.53 4.93 21.79
C LEU A 309 -10.73 3.95 22.65
N LEU A 310 -9.40 4.03 22.65
CA LEU A 310 -8.55 3.23 23.50
C LEU A 310 -8.78 3.56 24.98
N VAL A 311 -8.74 4.85 25.35
CA VAL A 311 -9.00 5.30 26.73
C VAL A 311 -10.40 4.89 27.16
N ARG A 312 -11.41 5.05 26.29
CA ARG A 312 -12.76 4.60 26.59
C ARG A 312 -12.82 3.09 26.76
N GLY A 313 -12.26 2.33 25.81
CA GLY A 313 -12.26 0.88 25.78
C GLY A 313 -11.66 0.26 27.05
N ILE A 314 -10.50 0.74 27.50
CA ILE A 314 -9.86 0.22 28.73
C ILE A 314 -10.64 0.54 30.01
N THR A 315 -11.53 1.54 29.99
CA THR A 315 -12.38 1.89 31.16
C THR A 315 -13.68 1.08 31.23
N LEU A 316 -14.01 0.32 30.19
CA LEU A 316 -15.24 -0.49 30.16
C LEU A 316 -15.07 -1.78 30.97
N PRO A 317 -16.15 -2.30 31.58
CA PRO A 317 -16.13 -3.65 32.14
C PRO A 317 -15.83 -4.66 31.02
N GLY A 318 -15.15 -5.76 31.32
CA GLY A 318 -14.81 -6.79 30.31
C GLY A 318 -13.61 -6.46 29.42
N ALA A 319 -13.05 -5.25 29.51
CA ALA A 319 -11.89 -4.85 28.71
C ALA A 319 -10.68 -5.80 28.86
N ALA A 320 -10.42 -6.27 30.09
CA ALA A 320 -9.35 -7.21 30.36
C ALA A 320 -9.54 -8.57 29.64
N GLN A 321 -10.77 -9.07 29.57
CA GLN A 321 -11.09 -10.30 28.83
C GLN A 321 -10.81 -10.08 27.33
N GLY A 322 -11.25 -8.95 26.79
CA GLY A 322 -10.93 -8.54 25.41
C GLY A 322 -9.44 -8.59 25.10
N ILE A 323 -8.60 -8.01 25.96
CA ILE A 323 -7.14 -8.01 25.79
C ILE A 323 -6.56 -9.43 25.85
N VAL A 324 -7.07 -10.27 26.75
CA VAL A 324 -6.66 -11.68 26.83
C VAL A 324 -6.99 -12.39 25.52
N TYR A 325 -8.20 -12.25 24.98
CA TYR A 325 -8.54 -12.86 23.68
C TYR A 325 -7.68 -12.33 22.53
N TYR A 326 -7.30 -11.05 22.57
CA TYR A 326 -6.44 -10.46 21.54
C TYR A 326 -5.03 -11.06 21.54
N LEU A 327 -4.43 -11.30 22.72
CA LEU A 327 -3.01 -11.58 22.87
C LEU A 327 -2.68 -12.98 23.39
N ASN A 328 -3.65 -13.76 23.88
CA ASN A 328 -3.37 -15.07 24.47
C ASN A 328 -2.69 -16.00 23.45
N PRO A 329 -1.44 -16.42 23.70
CA PRO A 329 -0.66 -17.13 22.70
C PRO A 329 -1.10 -18.58 22.55
N ASN A 330 -1.49 -18.97 21.34
CA ASN A 330 -1.71 -20.38 20.98
C ASN A 330 -0.62 -20.87 20.00
N ILE A 331 0.42 -21.52 20.53
CA ILE A 331 1.59 -21.96 19.76
C ILE A 331 1.23 -22.98 18.67
N THR A 332 0.19 -23.79 18.89
CA THR A 332 -0.25 -24.80 17.91
C THR A 332 -0.64 -24.19 16.57
N ARG A 333 -1.06 -22.91 16.55
CA ARG A 333 -1.41 -22.19 15.32
C ARG A 333 -0.21 -21.97 14.39
N LEU A 334 1.05 -21.96 14.87
CA LEU A 334 2.22 -21.80 13.97
C LEU A 334 2.39 -22.96 12.99
N ALA A 335 1.86 -24.14 13.31
CA ALA A 335 1.87 -25.29 12.43
C ALA A 335 0.87 -25.15 11.27
N ASP A 336 -0.13 -24.28 11.39
CA ASP A 336 -1.09 -23.99 10.33
C ASP A 336 -0.47 -23.00 9.34
N PRO A 337 -0.21 -23.40 8.08
CA PRO A 337 0.38 -22.48 7.12
C PRO A 337 -0.54 -21.32 6.72
N GLN A 338 -1.86 -21.40 6.98
CA GLN A 338 -2.78 -20.28 6.79
C GLN A 338 -2.40 -19.08 7.65
N VAL A 339 -1.80 -19.28 8.82
CA VAL A 339 -1.29 -18.21 9.69
C VAL A 339 -0.21 -17.39 8.97
N TRP A 340 0.68 -18.07 8.25
CA TRP A 340 1.76 -17.44 7.49
C TRP A 340 1.24 -16.69 6.26
N MET A 341 0.25 -17.28 5.57
CA MET A 341 -0.47 -16.64 4.48
C MET A 341 -1.18 -15.35 4.91
N ASP A 342 -1.92 -15.42 6.02
CA ASP A 342 -2.66 -14.29 6.57
C ASP A 342 -1.68 -13.18 7.00
N ALA A 343 -0.55 -13.54 7.63
CA ALA A 343 0.50 -12.60 8.02
C ALA A 343 1.15 -11.89 6.82
N GLY A 344 1.56 -12.65 5.79
CA GLY A 344 2.17 -12.09 4.58
C GLY A 344 1.21 -11.19 3.83
N THR A 345 0.00 -11.66 3.57
CA THR A 345 -1.02 -10.87 2.86
C THR A 345 -1.38 -9.60 3.64
N GLN A 346 -1.45 -9.66 4.98
CA GLN A 346 -1.71 -8.50 5.81
C GLN A 346 -0.60 -7.44 5.69
N ILE A 347 0.68 -7.82 5.66
CA ILE A 347 1.78 -6.87 5.48
C ILE A 347 1.68 -6.16 4.14
N PHE A 348 1.42 -6.91 3.06
CA PHE A 348 1.45 -6.38 1.70
C PHE A 348 0.25 -5.45 1.47
N PHE A 349 -0.93 -5.88 1.92
CA PHE A 349 -2.14 -5.10 1.85
C PHE A 349 -2.05 -3.85 2.74
N SER A 350 -1.59 -3.98 3.99
CA SER A 350 -1.47 -2.84 4.91
C SER A 350 -0.49 -1.79 4.41
N TYR A 351 0.62 -2.17 3.79
CA TYR A 351 1.59 -1.20 3.27
C TYR A 351 1.22 -0.66 1.89
N GLY A 352 0.24 -1.25 1.19
CA GLY A 352 -0.09 -0.91 -0.18
C GLY A 352 1.07 -1.15 -1.17
N ILE A 353 1.91 -2.16 -0.89
CA ILE A 353 3.04 -2.55 -1.75
C ILE A 353 2.49 -3.17 -3.04
N CYS A 354 3.22 -3.04 -4.14
CA CYS A 354 2.88 -3.50 -5.49
C CYS A 354 1.73 -2.76 -6.16
N LEU A 355 1.10 -1.79 -5.48
CA LEU A 355 0.04 -0.98 -6.05
C LEU A 355 0.61 0.22 -6.84
N GLY A 356 1.86 0.61 -6.61
CA GLY A 356 2.49 1.75 -7.28
C GLY A 356 2.18 3.11 -6.64
N SER A 357 1.40 3.13 -5.56
CA SER A 357 1.15 4.32 -4.74
C SER A 357 2.44 4.85 -4.12
N LEU A 358 3.28 3.98 -3.55
CA LEU A 358 4.55 4.37 -2.94
C LEU A 358 5.52 4.95 -3.98
N THR A 359 5.59 4.34 -5.17
CA THR A 359 6.37 4.87 -6.30
C THR A 359 5.87 6.25 -6.71
N ALA A 360 4.55 6.45 -6.82
CA ALA A 360 3.97 7.74 -7.17
C ALA A 360 4.26 8.81 -6.09
N LEU A 361 3.98 8.53 -4.82
CA LEU A 361 4.23 9.48 -3.72
C LEU A 361 5.71 9.82 -3.59
N GLY A 362 6.60 8.83 -3.69
CA GLY A 362 8.05 9.00 -3.67
C GLY A 362 8.56 9.85 -4.83
N SER A 363 7.91 9.77 -6.00
CA SER A 363 8.31 10.54 -7.19
C SER A 363 8.13 12.05 -7.08
N TYR A 364 7.38 12.53 -6.09
CA TYR A 364 7.21 13.95 -5.79
C TYR A 364 8.18 14.47 -4.73
N ASN A 365 9.02 13.59 -4.15
CA ASN A 365 10.05 13.97 -3.21
C ASN A 365 11.17 14.74 -3.89
N LYS A 366 11.90 15.52 -3.08
CA LYS A 366 13.19 16.05 -3.47
C LYS A 366 14.16 14.89 -3.64
N TYR A 367 15.03 14.98 -4.65
CA TYR A 367 15.99 13.91 -4.98
C TYR A 367 16.86 13.50 -3.79
N ASN A 368 17.26 14.47 -2.96
CA ASN A 368 18.11 14.27 -1.78
C ASN A 368 17.35 14.01 -0.47
N ASN A 369 16.04 13.72 -0.53
CA ASN A 369 15.29 13.36 0.68
C ASN A 369 15.77 11.99 1.21
N ASP A 370 15.91 11.87 2.53
CA ASP A 370 16.33 10.62 3.18
C ASP A 370 15.19 9.59 3.23
N CYS A 371 14.89 9.00 2.07
CA CYS A 371 13.80 8.03 1.93
C CYS A 371 14.02 6.78 2.78
N ASN A 372 15.27 6.41 3.07
CA ASN A 372 15.58 5.24 3.89
C ASN A 372 15.11 5.42 5.33
N LYS A 373 15.41 6.55 5.97
CA LYS A 373 14.88 6.87 7.32
C LYS A 373 13.36 6.96 7.34
N ASP A 374 12.79 7.60 6.32
CA ASP A 374 11.35 7.77 6.21
C ASP A 374 10.64 6.41 6.14
N CYS A 375 11.16 5.48 5.33
CA CYS A 375 10.61 4.12 5.21
C CYS A 375 10.61 3.37 6.54
N TYR A 376 11.71 3.41 7.31
CA TYR A 376 11.75 2.75 8.62
C TYR A 376 10.72 3.32 9.59
N PHE A 377 10.63 4.65 9.68
CA PHE A 377 9.68 5.31 10.57
C PHE A 377 8.23 4.98 10.18
N LEU A 378 7.90 5.06 8.89
CA LEU A 378 6.55 4.79 8.38
C LEU A 378 6.15 3.32 8.56
N CYS A 379 7.06 2.38 8.33
CA CYS A 379 6.80 0.95 8.55
C CYS A 379 6.52 0.64 10.03
N LEU A 380 7.30 1.23 10.95
CA LEU A 380 7.08 1.11 12.39
C LEU A 380 5.76 1.77 12.81
N LEU A 381 5.46 2.96 12.28
CA LEU A 381 4.22 3.68 12.55
C LEU A 381 3.00 2.84 12.14
N ASN A 382 3.02 2.22 10.96
CA ASN A 382 1.94 1.35 10.52
C ASN A 382 1.70 0.18 11.49
N SER A 383 2.74 -0.62 11.74
CA SER A 383 2.61 -1.82 12.59
C SER A 383 2.26 -1.46 14.03
N GLY A 384 2.81 -0.36 14.56
CA GLY A 384 2.45 0.17 15.87
C GLY A 384 0.99 0.63 15.93
N THR A 385 0.51 1.28 14.88
CA THR A 385 -0.90 1.72 14.81
C THR A 385 -1.85 0.52 14.75
N SER A 386 -1.55 -0.51 13.95
CA SER A 386 -2.33 -1.75 13.91
C SER A 386 -2.40 -2.43 15.29
N PHE A 387 -1.28 -2.47 16.01
CA PHE A 387 -1.23 -3.03 17.36
C PHE A 387 -2.09 -2.24 18.35
N LEU A 388 -1.98 -0.92 18.35
CA LEU A 388 -2.80 -0.04 19.20
C LEU A 388 -4.29 -0.12 18.86
N ALA A 389 -4.62 -0.22 17.56
CA ALA A 389 -5.99 -0.41 17.11
C ALA A 389 -6.56 -1.75 17.58
N GLY A 390 -5.73 -2.79 17.68
CA GLY A 390 -6.10 -4.05 18.28
C GLY A 390 -6.61 -3.91 19.72
N PHE A 391 -5.91 -3.16 20.56
CA PHE A 391 -6.40 -2.87 21.91
C PHE A 391 -7.71 -2.08 21.91
N ALA A 392 -7.82 -1.04 21.08
CA ALA A 392 -9.02 -0.21 21.01
C ALA A 392 -10.26 -1.01 20.59
N ILE A 393 -10.12 -1.97 19.67
CA ILE A 393 -11.21 -2.83 19.23
C ILE A 393 -11.53 -3.95 20.22
N PHE A 394 -10.52 -4.70 20.68
CA PHE A 394 -10.78 -5.87 21.51
C PHE A 394 -11.24 -5.52 22.92
N THR A 395 -10.86 -4.38 23.46
CA THR A 395 -11.41 -3.91 24.75
C THR A 395 -12.91 -3.63 24.66
N VAL A 396 -13.37 -3.05 23.54
CA VAL A 396 -14.79 -2.83 23.26
C VAL A 396 -15.54 -4.14 22.99
N LEU A 397 -14.93 -5.09 22.27
CA LEU A 397 -15.53 -6.42 22.07
C LEU A 397 -15.62 -7.21 23.38
N GLY A 398 -14.62 -7.10 24.26
CA GLY A 398 -14.65 -7.72 25.59
C GLY A 398 -15.77 -7.17 26.47
N PHE A 399 -16.01 -5.86 26.40
CA PHE A 399 -17.19 -5.23 27.01
C PHE A 399 -18.49 -5.83 26.48
N MET A 400 -18.64 -5.90 25.16
CA MET A 400 -19.85 -6.45 24.54
C MET A 400 -20.09 -7.91 24.94
N ALA A 401 -19.05 -8.74 24.95
CA ALA A 401 -19.14 -10.14 25.37
C ALA A 401 -19.55 -10.27 26.84
N GLN A 402 -18.99 -9.44 27.74
CA GLN A 402 -19.35 -9.46 29.15
C GLN A 402 -20.80 -9.03 29.38
N GLU A 403 -21.26 -7.94 28.76
CA GLU A 403 -22.63 -7.44 28.93
C GLU A 403 -23.68 -8.43 28.38
N GLN A 404 -23.35 -9.14 27.30
CA GLN A 404 -24.27 -10.09 26.66
C GLN A 404 -24.14 -11.52 27.18
N GLY A 405 -23.14 -11.80 28.03
CA GLY A 405 -22.84 -13.15 28.48
C GLY A 405 -22.48 -14.12 27.34
N MET A 406 -21.89 -13.60 26.25
CA MET A 406 -21.50 -14.38 25.06
C MET A 406 -19.98 -14.57 25.01
N ASP A 407 -19.50 -15.61 24.32
CA ASP A 407 -18.07 -15.74 24.05
C ASP A 407 -17.60 -14.69 23.04
N ILE A 408 -16.38 -14.18 23.21
CA ILE A 408 -15.81 -13.19 22.28
C ILE A 408 -15.72 -13.75 20.84
N ALA A 409 -15.59 -15.06 20.68
CA ALA A 409 -15.58 -15.73 19.37
C ALA A 409 -16.86 -15.49 18.57
N ASP A 410 -18.02 -15.44 19.23
CA ASP A 410 -19.32 -15.29 18.57
C ASP A 410 -19.60 -13.84 18.15
N VAL A 411 -18.86 -12.89 18.72
CA VAL A 411 -19.00 -11.45 18.44
C VAL A 411 -17.88 -10.92 17.54
N ALA A 412 -16.74 -11.61 17.48
CA ALA A 412 -15.58 -11.25 16.66
C ALA A 412 -15.80 -11.59 15.18
N GLN A 413 -16.37 -10.65 14.44
CA GLN A 413 -16.53 -10.75 12.98
C GLN A 413 -15.30 -10.21 12.23
N SER A 414 -15.18 -10.55 10.95
CA SER A 414 -14.14 -10.01 10.06
C SER A 414 -14.70 -9.02 9.05
N GLY A 415 -13.84 -8.12 8.56
CA GLY A 415 -14.16 -7.20 7.46
C GLY A 415 -15.33 -6.26 7.81
N PRO A 416 -16.29 -6.03 6.89
CA PRO A 416 -17.43 -5.15 7.11
C PRO A 416 -18.27 -5.51 8.34
N GLY A 417 -18.40 -6.81 8.67
CA GLY A 417 -19.17 -7.25 9.84
C GLY A 417 -18.63 -6.68 11.16
N LEU A 418 -17.32 -6.53 11.29
CA LEU A 418 -16.72 -5.94 12.48
C LEU A 418 -17.12 -4.47 12.65
N ALA A 419 -17.03 -3.67 11.57
CA ALA A 419 -17.29 -2.24 11.64
C ALA A 419 -18.78 -1.86 11.58
N PHE A 420 -19.61 -2.64 10.91
CA PHE A 420 -21.02 -2.31 10.69
C PHE A 420 -22.00 -3.16 11.50
N ILE A 421 -21.53 -4.22 12.16
CA ILE A 421 -22.35 -5.07 13.04
C ILE A 421 -21.80 -5.09 14.47
N ALA A 422 -20.59 -5.61 14.68
CA ALA A 422 -20.07 -5.81 16.03
C ALA A 422 -19.81 -4.48 16.77
N TYR A 423 -19.15 -3.52 16.11
CA TYR A 423 -18.84 -2.24 16.73
C TYR A 423 -20.08 -1.37 17.03
N PRO A 424 -21.04 -1.19 16.08
CA PRO A 424 -22.24 -0.40 16.35
C PRO A 424 -23.11 -1.02 17.45
N ARG A 425 -23.10 -2.36 17.56
CA ARG A 425 -23.72 -3.09 18.66
C ARG A 425 -23.10 -2.72 20.01
N ALA A 426 -21.76 -2.76 20.12
CA ALA A 426 -21.08 -2.38 21.35
C ALA A 426 -21.31 -0.90 21.70
N VAL A 427 -21.27 -0.01 20.71
CA VAL A 427 -21.50 1.44 20.88
C VAL A 427 -22.91 1.73 21.40
N ALA A 428 -23.94 1.04 20.88
CA ALA A 428 -25.33 1.22 21.32
C ALA A 428 -25.53 0.89 22.82
N MET A 429 -24.64 0.10 23.41
CA MET A 429 -24.68 -0.28 24.84
C MET A 429 -23.91 0.71 25.74
N MET A 430 -23.16 1.64 25.16
CA MET A 430 -22.40 2.63 25.93
C MET A 430 -23.25 3.86 26.28
N PRO A 431 -22.98 4.54 27.41
CA PRO A 431 -23.57 5.85 27.68
C PRO A 431 -23.16 6.85 26.60
N PHE A 432 -24.11 7.70 26.20
CA PHE A 432 -23.98 8.66 25.09
C PHE A 432 -23.60 7.99 23.76
N PRO A 433 -24.37 6.99 23.29
CA PRO A 433 -23.99 6.13 22.17
C PRO A 433 -23.80 6.91 20.85
N GLN A 434 -24.52 8.01 20.65
CA GLN A 434 -24.41 8.88 19.48
C GLN A 434 -23.01 9.50 19.35
N LEU A 435 -22.42 9.94 20.47
CA LEU A 435 -21.07 10.53 20.46
C LEU A 435 -20.06 9.53 19.92
N TRP A 436 -20.07 8.30 20.44
CA TRP A 436 -19.14 7.25 20.05
C TRP A 436 -19.38 6.78 18.61
N ALA A 437 -20.64 6.71 18.16
CA ALA A 437 -20.99 6.36 16.79
C ALA A 437 -20.46 7.40 15.79
N VAL A 438 -20.73 8.70 16.02
CA VAL A 438 -20.22 9.80 15.18
C VAL A 438 -18.69 9.75 15.10
N CYS A 439 -18.05 9.63 16.26
CA CYS A 439 -16.60 9.50 16.40
C CYS A 439 -16.03 8.35 15.56
N PHE A 440 -16.62 7.16 15.68
CA PHE A 440 -16.15 5.95 14.99
C PHE A 440 -16.36 6.01 13.47
N PHE A 441 -17.56 6.37 13.01
CA PHE A 441 -17.83 6.43 11.57
C PHE A 441 -17.09 7.58 10.88
N LEU A 442 -16.89 8.70 11.57
CA LEU A 442 -16.03 9.78 11.06
C LEU A 442 -14.58 9.30 10.92
N MET A 443 -14.05 8.54 11.88
CA MET A 443 -12.72 7.94 11.78
C MET A 443 -12.62 6.96 10.60
N ILE A 444 -13.61 6.09 10.40
CA ILE A 444 -13.65 5.18 9.23
C ILE A 444 -13.61 5.95 7.92
N ILE A 445 -14.40 7.02 7.79
CA ILE A 445 -14.41 7.86 6.59
C ILE A 445 -13.03 8.50 6.37
N MET A 446 -12.40 9.06 7.40
CA MET A 446 -11.09 9.70 7.26
C MET A 446 -9.98 8.71 6.88
N LEU A 447 -9.91 7.55 7.53
CA LEU A 447 -8.98 6.47 7.18
C LEU A 447 -9.20 5.97 5.75
N GLY A 448 -10.46 5.84 5.36
CA GLY A 448 -10.82 5.41 4.01
C GLY A 448 -10.48 6.45 2.95
N LEU A 449 -10.75 7.72 3.22
CA LEU A 449 -10.52 8.80 2.27
C LEU A 449 -9.03 8.91 1.91
N ASP A 450 -8.15 8.76 2.90
CA ASP A 450 -6.70 8.80 2.69
C ASP A 450 -6.22 7.76 1.68
N THR A 451 -6.60 6.49 1.91
CA THR A 451 -6.25 5.40 1.00
C THR A 451 -6.83 5.63 -0.41
N GLN A 452 -8.07 6.11 -0.49
CA GLN A 452 -8.76 6.32 -1.76
C GLN A 452 -8.11 7.43 -2.59
N PHE A 453 -7.84 8.59 -1.99
CA PHE A 453 -7.31 9.73 -2.73
C PHE A 453 -5.86 9.52 -3.15
N VAL A 454 -5.06 8.80 -2.36
CA VAL A 454 -3.67 8.45 -2.75
C VAL A 454 -3.68 7.45 -3.90
N SER A 455 -4.59 6.48 -3.89
CA SER A 455 -4.75 5.53 -4.99
C SER A 455 -5.11 6.23 -6.31
N LEU A 456 -6.03 7.21 -6.26
CA LEU A 456 -6.33 8.07 -7.41
C LEU A 456 -5.12 8.92 -7.83
N GLU A 457 -4.37 9.50 -6.89
CA GLU A 457 -3.17 10.26 -7.22
C GLU A 457 -2.12 9.38 -7.92
N ALA A 458 -1.96 8.13 -7.50
CA ALA A 458 -1.04 7.19 -8.12
C ALA A 458 -1.43 6.87 -9.57
N LEU A 459 -2.72 6.61 -9.81
CA LEU A 459 -3.29 6.43 -11.15
C LEU A 459 -3.03 7.66 -12.02
N MET A 460 -3.40 8.84 -11.51
CA MET A 460 -3.27 10.11 -12.22
C MET A 460 -1.81 10.45 -12.52
N THR A 461 -0.90 10.18 -11.58
CA THR A 461 0.54 10.40 -11.75
C THR A 461 1.10 9.55 -12.88
N SER A 462 0.77 8.26 -12.91
CA SER A 462 1.23 7.35 -13.97
C SER A 462 0.72 7.76 -15.35
N VAL A 463 -0.56 8.13 -15.48
CA VAL A 463 -1.12 8.59 -16.77
C VAL A 463 -0.53 9.94 -17.19
N THR A 464 -0.35 10.86 -16.24
CA THR A 464 0.25 12.18 -16.49
C THR A 464 1.69 12.07 -16.97
N ASP A 465 2.46 11.11 -16.44
CA ASP A 465 3.85 10.91 -16.82
C ASP A 465 4.01 10.15 -18.15
N LEU A 466 3.00 9.38 -18.57
CA LEU A 466 2.96 8.78 -19.92
C LEU A 466 2.67 9.82 -21.01
N TYR A 467 1.77 10.77 -20.74
CA TYR A 467 1.32 11.77 -21.71
C TYR A 467 1.45 13.21 -21.19
N PRO A 468 2.65 13.67 -20.79
CA PRO A 468 2.84 14.93 -20.07
C PRO A 468 2.42 16.14 -20.91
N THR A 469 2.69 16.14 -22.21
CA THR A 469 2.36 17.24 -23.13
C THR A 469 0.85 17.39 -23.35
N VAL A 470 0.08 16.32 -23.15
CA VAL A 470 -1.38 16.32 -23.35
C VAL A 470 -2.09 16.67 -22.06
N ILE A 471 -1.72 16.03 -20.94
CA ILE A 471 -2.45 16.07 -19.67
C ILE A 471 -2.11 17.32 -18.85
N ARG A 472 -0.86 17.79 -18.87
CA ARG A 472 -0.41 18.94 -18.04
C ARG A 472 -0.76 20.31 -18.63
N ARG A 473 -1.79 20.39 -19.49
CA ARG A 473 -2.23 21.65 -20.12
C ARG A 473 -3.61 22.05 -19.59
N GLY A 474 -3.75 23.31 -19.19
CA GLY A 474 -5.01 23.87 -18.73
C GLY A 474 -5.62 23.08 -17.57
N TYR A 475 -6.87 22.64 -17.74
CA TYR A 475 -7.61 21.85 -16.73
C TYR A 475 -7.75 20.36 -17.10
N ARG A 476 -6.91 19.86 -18.02
CA ARG A 476 -7.07 18.50 -18.56
C ARG A 476 -6.82 17.40 -17.55
N ARG A 477 -5.90 17.62 -16.58
CA ARG A 477 -5.71 16.70 -15.46
C ARG A 477 -6.96 16.61 -14.61
N GLU A 478 -7.57 17.74 -14.27
CA GLU A 478 -8.80 17.81 -13.48
C GLU A 478 -9.98 17.16 -14.20
N LEU A 479 -10.09 17.34 -15.53
CA LEU A 479 -11.12 16.69 -16.35
C LEU A 479 -10.89 15.18 -16.47
N LEU A 480 -9.64 14.72 -16.62
CA LEU A 480 -9.30 13.30 -16.60
C LEU A 480 -9.64 12.66 -15.26
N LEU A 481 -9.28 13.32 -14.14
CA LEU A 481 -9.64 12.85 -12.80
C LEU A 481 -11.17 12.75 -12.66
N LEU A 482 -11.91 13.77 -13.11
CA LEU A 482 -13.38 13.75 -13.06
C LEU A 482 -13.94 12.57 -13.86
N MET A 483 -13.42 12.33 -15.08
CA MET A 483 -13.83 11.18 -15.90
C MET A 483 -13.56 9.86 -15.17
N VAL A 484 -12.38 9.67 -14.58
CA VAL A 484 -12.05 8.47 -13.81
C VAL A 484 -13.01 8.30 -12.64
N CYS A 485 -13.26 9.36 -11.85
CA CYS A 485 -14.21 9.30 -10.74
C CYS A 485 -15.62 8.94 -11.20
N VAL A 486 -16.10 9.50 -12.33
CA VAL A 486 -17.42 9.19 -12.89
C VAL A 486 -17.50 7.74 -13.36
N VAL A 487 -16.49 7.24 -14.07
CA VAL A 487 -16.45 5.83 -14.51
C VAL A 487 -16.45 4.89 -13.31
N CYS A 488 -15.58 5.14 -12.32
CA CYS A 488 -15.52 4.33 -11.11
C CYS A 488 -16.81 4.39 -10.29
N PHE A 489 -17.47 5.55 -10.23
CA PHE A 489 -18.80 5.71 -9.63
C PHE A 489 -19.83 4.83 -10.34
N LEU A 490 -19.91 4.90 -11.67
CA LEU A 490 -20.87 4.13 -12.46
C LEU A 490 -20.68 2.62 -12.30
N VAL A 491 -19.43 2.13 -12.27
CA VAL A 491 -19.14 0.72 -12.00
C VAL A 491 -19.46 0.37 -10.54
N GLY A 492 -19.16 1.27 -9.60
CA GLY A 492 -19.44 1.10 -8.17
C GLY A 492 -20.93 0.99 -7.84
N LEU A 493 -21.84 1.51 -8.69
CA LEU A 493 -23.30 1.37 -8.50
C LEU A 493 -23.74 -0.10 -8.43
N VAL A 494 -23.02 -1.02 -9.08
CA VAL A 494 -23.30 -2.46 -9.02
C VAL A 494 -23.12 -3.02 -7.60
N MET A 495 -22.22 -2.45 -6.80
CA MET A 495 -21.99 -2.85 -5.40
C MET A 495 -22.95 -2.17 -4.42
N VAL A 496 -23.86 -1.34 -4.94
CA VAL A 496 -24.83 -0.56 -4.18
C VAL A 496 -26.27 -1.04 -4.44
N THR A 497 -26.40 -2.27 -4.94
CA THR A 497 -27.67 -2.98 -5.07
C THR A 497 -27.87 -3.98 -3.92
N PRO A 498 -29.06 -4.58 -3.75
CA PRO A 498 -29.30 -5.70 -2.84
C PRO A 498 -28.26 -6.82 -2.88
N GLY A 499 -27.82 -7.26 -4.07
CA GLY A 499 -26.76 -8.25 -4.25
C GLY A 499 -25.34 -7.67 -4.21
N GLY A 500 -25.21 -6.37 -3.97
CA GLY A 500 -23.95 -5.63 -4.09
C GLY A 500 -22.88 -6.05 -3.08
N LEU A 501 -23.27 -6.53 -1.89
CA LEU A 501 -22.32 -7.06 -0.90
C LEU A 501 -21.55 -8.28 -1.43
N TYR A 502 -22.21 -9.16 -2.19
CA TYR A 502 -21.57 -10.33 -2.79
C TYR A 502 -20.56 -9.92 -3.85
N VAL A 503 -20.92 -8.97 -4.70
CA VAL A 503 -20.00 -8.40 -5.71
C VAL A 503 -18.80 -7.74 -5.04
N PHE A 504 -19.04 -6.96 -3.97
CA PHE A 504 -17.98 -6.35 -3.17
C PHE A 504 -17.01 -7.40 -2.61
N GLN A 505 -17.53 -8.50 -2.04
CA GLN A 505 -16.69 -9.58 -1.49
C GLN A 505 -15.86 -10.29 -2.57
N ILE A 506 -16.41 -10.50 -3.77
CA ILE A 506 -15.66 -11.05 -4.91
C ILE A 506 -14.51 -10.11 -5.29
N TYR A 507 -14.77 -8.80 -5.38
CA TYR A 507 -13.74 -7.80 -5.66
C TYR A 507 -12.65 -7.79 -4.60
N ASP A 508 -13.02 -7.71 -3.32
CA ASP A 508 -12.06 -7.66 -2.20
C ASP A 508 -11.18 -8.92 -2.13
N HIS A 509 -11.74 -10.09 -2.44
CA HIS A 509 -11.01 -11.35 -2.41
C HIS A 509 -10.09 -11.59 -3.62
N TYR A 510 -10.50 -11.22 -4.83
CA TYR A 510 -9.78 -11.61 -6.05
C TYR A 510 -9.00 -10.49 -6.74
N SER A 511 -9.44 -9.24 -6.61
CA SER A 511 -8.89 -8.15 -7.42
C SER A 511 -7.53 -7.67 -6.90
N CYS A 512 -7.49 -7.26 -5.64
CA CYS A 512 -6.37 -6.50 -5.06
C CYS A 512 -5.76 -7.19 -3.84
N SER A 513 -5.84 -8.52 -3.75
CA SER A 513 -5.36 -9.25 -2.57
C SER A 513 -4.77 -10.63 -2.92
N GLY A 514 -4.09 -11.24 -1.96
CA GLY A 514 -3.54 -12.59 -2.05
C GLY A 514 -2.56 -12.80 -3.22
N ALA A 515 -2.94 -13.67 -4.14
CA ALA A 515 -2.10 -14.17 -5.23
C ALA A 515 -1.54 -13.08 -6.15
N SER A 516 -2.35 -12.06 -6.49
CA SER A 516 -1.91 -10.96 -7.37
C SER A 516 -0.75 -10.17 -6.77
N LEU A 517 -0.87 -9.78 -5.49
CA LEU A 517 0.16 -9.02 -4.78
C LEU A 517 1.44 -9.82 -4.59
N LEU A 518 1.32 -11.11 -4.25
CA LEU A 518 2.47 -12.00 -4.11
C LEU A 518 3.21 -12.15 -5.44
N LEU A 519 2.50 -12.34 -6.54
CA LEU A 519 3.10 -12.52 -7.86
C LEU A 519 3.80 -11.24 -8.34
N LEU A 520 3.16 -10.07 -8.22
CA LEU A 520 3.82 -8.79 -8.51
C LEU A 520 5.07 -8.61 -7.66
N SER A 521 5.02 -8.99 -6.37
CA SER A 521 6.15 -8.90 -5.44
C SER A 521 7.35 -9.76 -5.85
N ILE A 522 7.09 -10.97 -6.34
CA ILE A 522 8.11 -11.85 -6.91
C ILE A 522 8.78 -11.16 -8.10
N PHE A 523 7.98 -10.70 -9.06
CA PHE A 523 8.52 -10.11 -10.29
C PHE A 523 9.26 -8.78 -10.07
N GLN A 524 8.80 -7.90 -9.18
CA GLN A 524 9.56 -6.69 -8.84
C GLN A 524 10.88 -7.01 -8.13
N SER A 525 10.88 -8.01 -7.24
CA SER A 525 12.11 -8.47 -6.57
C SER A 525 13.09 -9.05 -7.58
N VAL A 526 12.60 -9.84 -8.56
CA VAL A 526 13.43 -10.38 -9.65
C VAL A 526 13.97 -9.26 -10.55
N ALA A 527 13.12 -8.30 -10.92
CA ALA A 527 13.51 -7.16 -11.76
C ALA A 527 14.66 -6.36 -11.13
N VAL A 528 14.58 -6.03 -9.84
CA VAL A 528 15.64 -5.26 -9.14
C VAL A 528 16.81 -6.16 -8.70
N GLY A 529 16.51 -7.31 -8.12
CA GLY A 529 17.49 -8.21 -7.48
C GLY A 529 18.34 -9.04 -8.46
N TRP A 530 17.89 -9.25 -9.70
CA TRP A 530 18.60 -10.07 -10.67
C TRP A 530 18.84 -9.40 -12.03
N VAL A 531 17.89 -8.60 -12.52
CA VAL A 531 17.99 -8.03 -13.88
C VAL A 531 18.65 -6.66 -13.88
N TYR A 532 18.11 -5.71 -13.11
CA TYR A 532 18.70 -4.38 -12.96
C TYR A 532 19.99 -4.41 -12.13
N GLY A 533 20.03 -5.28 -11.12
CA GLY A 533 21.16 -5.49 -10.23
C GLY A 533 20.98 -4.77 -8.88
N PRO A 534 21.09 -5.48 -7.75
CA PRO A 534 20.84 -4.91 -6.43
C PRO A 534 21.95 -3.96 -5.99
N ASP A 535 23.18 -4.15 -6.48
CA ASP A 535 24.29 -3.23 -6.21
C ASP A 535 24.07 -1.88 -6.90
N ARG A 536 23.67 -1.89 -8.18
CA ARG A 536 23.31 -0.67 -8.92
C ARG A 536 22.16 0.06 -8.24
N PHE A 537 21.12 -0.65 -7.84
CA PHE A 537 19.98 -0.03 -7.15
C PHE A 537 20.39 0.56 -5.80
N ASN A 538 21.23 -0.13 -5.03
CA ASN A 538 21.79 0.38 -3.78
C ASN A 538 22.68 1.62 -4.00
N ASP A 539 23.45 1.67 -5.08
CA ASP A 539 24.26 2.82 -5.47
C ASP A 539 23.39 4.01 -5.87
N ASN A 540 22.25 3.79 -6.54
CA ASN A 540 21.27 4.85 -6.81
C ASN A 540 20.73 5.46 -5.52
N ILE A 541 20.40 4.61 -4.53
CA ILE A 541 19.93 5.09 -3.22
C ILE A 541 21.05 5.86 -2.53
N LYS A 542 22.28 5.34 -2.53
CA LYS A 542 23.46 6.02 -1.97
C LYS A 542 23.68 7.39 -2.60
N HIS A 543 23.50 7.50 -3.91
CA HIS A 543 23.64 8.75 -4.64
C HIS A 543 22.56 9.77 -4.24
N MET A 544 21.32 9.33 -3.96
CA MET A 544 20.25 10.20 -3.46
C MET A 544 20.51 10.68 -2.03
N ILE A 545 20.76 9.77 -1.09
CA ILE A 545 20.74 10.08 0.35
C ILE A 545 22.13 10.33 0.95
N GLY A 546 23.20 10.09 0.20
CA GLY A 546 24.59 10.30 0.60
C GLY A 546 25.24 9.15 1.38
N TYR A 547 24.50 8.09 1.71
CA TYR A 547 25.00 6.91 2.42
C TYR A 547 24.36 5.61 1.91
N SER A 548 25.05 4.49 2.05
CA SER A 548 24.53 3.19 1.58
C SER A 548 23.52 2.61 2.58
N PRO A 549 22.34 2.19 2.11
CA PRO A 549 21.45 1.31 2.86
C PRO A 549 22.15 0.04 3.38
N LEU A 550 21.53 -0.60 4.38
CA LEU A 550 22.03 -1.84 4.95
C LEU A 550 22.15 -2.92 3.85
N PRO A 551 23.26 -3.69 3.80
CA PRO A 551 23.43 -4.79 2.84
C PRO A 551 22.33 -5.85 2.92
N PHE A 552 21.65 -5.94 4.07
CA PHE A 552 20.48 -6.78 4.27
C PHE A 552 19.39 -6.57 3.19
N PHE A 553 19.14 -5.33 2.76
CA PHE A 553 18.14 -5.08 1.72
C PHE A 553 18.50 -5.73 0.37
N LYS A 554 19.78 -5.73 0.02
CA LYS A 554 20.26 -6.43 -1.19
C LYS A 554 20.01 -7.93 -1.10
N LEU A 555 20.21 -8.51 0.09
CA LEU A 555 19.93 -9.93 0.35
C LEU A 555 18.43 -10.23 0.24
N CYS A 556 17.58 -9.35 0.77
CA CYS A 556 16.12 -9.44 0.66
C CYS A 556 15.65 -9.42 -0.80
N TRP A 557 15.97 -8.35 -1.55
CA TRP A 557 15.52 -8.21 -2.94
C TRP A 557 16.03 -9.34 -3.84
N ARG A 558 17.24 -9.84 -3.61
CA ARG A 558 17.83 -10.89 -4.44
C ARG A 558 17.31 -12.28 -4.09
N TYR A 559 17.12 -12.61 -2.81
CA TYR A 559 16.84 -13.98 -2.40
C TYR A 559 15.65 -14.12 -1.43
N LEU A 560 15.68 -13.41 -0.29
CA LEU A 560 14.73 -13.72 0.79
C LEU A 560 13.29 -13.34 0.46
N THR A 561 13.07 -12.14 -0.08
CA THR A 561 11.74 -11.68 -0.48
C THR A 561 11.12 -12.54 -1.58
N PRO A 562 11.78 -12.80 -2.73
CA PRO A 562 11.19 -13.65 -3.76
C PRO A 562 11.01 -15.09 -3.30
N ALA A 563 11.90 -15.65 -2.47
CA ALA A 563 11.72 -16.99 -1.92
C ALA A 563 10.50 -17.09 -0.99
N MET A 564 10.35 -16.16 -0.04
CA MET A 564 9.20 -16.11 0.87
C MET A 564 7.90 -15.90 0.09
N CYS A 565 7.86 -14.94 -0.84
CA CYS A 565 6.67 -14.69 -1.65
C CYS A 565 6.30 -15.90 -2.52
N THR A 566 7.29 -16.58 -3.11
CA THR A 566 7.06 -17.78 -3.92
C THR A 566 6.52 -18.93 -3.08
N ALA A 567 7.09 -19.17 -1.89
CA ALA A 567 6.61 -20.19 -0.97
C ALA A 567 5.14 -19.94 -0.56
N THR A 568 4.81 -18.70 -0.19
CA THR A 568 3.43 -18.32 0.15
C THR A 568 2.50 -18.40 -1.05
N PHE A 569 2.95 -17.98 -2.24
CA PHE A 569 2.15 -18.07 -3.46
C PHE A 569 1.84 -19.52 -3.84
N VAL A 570 2.83 -20.40 -3.87
CA VAL A 570 2.62 -21.84 -4.15
C VAL A 570 1.67 -22.44 -3.12
N PHE A 571 1.86 -22.12 -1.84
CA PHE A 571 0.96 -22.58 -0.80
C PHE A 571 -0.48 -22.07 -1.00
N SER A 572 -0.66 -20.81 -1.39
CA SER A 572 -1.97 -20.22 -1.69
C SER A 572 -2.73 -20.95 -2.80
N LEU A 573 -2.00 -21.46 -3.80
CA LEU A 573 -2.57 -22.23 -4.90
C LEU A 573 -2.93 -23.65 -4.47
N VAL A 574 -2.08 -24.28 -3.65
CA VAL A 574 -2.30 -25.65 -3.16
C VAL A 574 -3.48 -25.72 -2.19
N CYS A 575 -3.60 -24.75 -1.30
CA CYS A 575 -4.68 -24.67 -0.31
C CYS A 575 -5.82 -23.74 -0.72
N TRP A 576 -5.99 -23.52 -2.02
CA TRP A 576 -7.08 -22.71 -2.54
C TRP A 576 -8.43 -23.30 -2.15
N SER A 577 -9.34 -22.44 -1.68
CA SER A 577 -10.72 -22.81 -1.36
C SER A 577 -11.69 -21.79 -1.97
N PRO A 578 -12.89 -22.22 -2.39
CA PRO A 578 -13.91 -21.30 -2.87
C PRO A 578 -14.26 -20.23 -1.84
N LEU A 579 -14.51 -19.01 -2.31
CA LEU A 579 -14.88 -17.89 -1.45
C LEU A 579 -16.21 -18.17 -0.72
N SER A 580 -16.20 -18.02 0.60
CA SER A 580 -17.42 -18.02 1.42
C SER A 580 -18.02 -16.62 1.44
N LEU A 581 -19.28 -16.50 1.02
CA LEU A 581 -20.04 -15.24 0.93
C LEU A 581 -20.85 -14.94 2.21
N GLY A 582 -20.63 -15.73 3.28
CA GLY A 582 -21.37 -15.61 4.54
C GLY A 582 -22.64 -16.46 4.58
N LYS A 583 -23.19 -16.69 5.79
CA LYS A 583 -24.39 -17.52 6.05
C LYS A 583 -24.35 -18.93 5.40
N GLY A 584 -23.16 -19.51 5.25
CA GLY A 584 -22.99 -20.82 4.61
C GLY A 584 -23.12 -20.80 3.07
N ILE A 585 -23.26 -19.63 2.45
CA ILE A 585 -23.30 -19.48 0.99
C ILE A 585 -21.87 -19.53 0.45
N VAL A 586 -21.61 -20.46 -0.47
CA VAL A 586 -20.35 -20.55 -1.20
C VAL A 586 -20.50 -19.85 -2.55
N ALA A 587 -19.46 -19.15 -2.99
CA ALA A 587 -19.47 -18.45 -4.27
C ALA A 587 -19.76 -19.42 -5.44
N PRO A 588 -20.77 -19.13 -6.27
CA PRO A 588 -21.10 -19.97 -7.43
C PRO A 588 -19.98 -19.96 -8.48
N GLY A 589 -20.04 -20.90 -9.42
CA GLY A 589 -19.02 -21.05 -10.46
C GLY A 589 -18.78 -19.79 -11.30
N TRP A 590 -19.85 -19.05 -11.63
CA TRP A 590 -19.73 -17.79 -12.37
C TRP A 590 -19.02 -16.69 -11.55
N ALA A 591 -19.27 -16.62 -10.24
CA ALA A 591 -18.66 -15.66 -9.34
C ALA A 591 -17.16 -15.95 -9.16
N THR A 592 -16.82 -17.23 -9.06
CA THR A 592 -15.42 -17.69 -9.02
C THR A 592 -14.70 -17.40 -10.34
N ALA A 593 -15.34 -17.66 -11.49
CA ALA A 593 -14.79 -17.32 -12.80
C ALA A 593 -14.58 -15.81 -12.95
N LEU A 594 -15.55 -14.99 -12.53
CA LEU A 594 -15.42 -13.53 -12.50
C LEU A 594 -14.24 -13.09 -11.61
N GLY A 595 -14.10 -13.69 -10.43
CA GLY A 595 -12.96 -13.47 -9.55
C GLY A 595 -11.61 -13.70 -10.25
N TRP A 596 -11.44 -14.88 -10.88
CA TRP A 596 -10.22 -15.18 -11.63
C TRP A 596 -10.01 -14.24 -12.83
N LEU A 597 -11.07 -13.79 -13.51
CA LEU A 597 -10.96 -12.78 -14.56
C LEU A 597 -10.45 -11.44 -14.00
N LEU A 598 -10.89 -11.01 -12.82
CA LEU A 598 -10.37 -9.82 -12.15
C LEU A 598 -8.87 -9.98 -11.84
N THR A 599 -8.47 -11.12 -11.25
CA THR A 599 -7.07 -11.44 -10.99
C THR A 599 -6.23 -11.41 -12.28
N LEU A 600 -6.69 -12.09 -13.33
CA LEU A 600 -5.97 -12.19 -14.61
C LEU A 600 -5.91 -10.85 -15.34
N SER A 601 -6.89 -9.96 -15.18
CA SER A 601 -6.92 -8.65 -15.84
C SER A 601 -5.70 -7.77 -15.54
N SER A 602 -5.12 -7.91 -14.34
CA SER A 602 -3.89 -7.21 -13.94
C SER A 602 -2.64 -8.06 -14.18
N VAL A 603 -2.63 -9.29 -13.66
CA VAL A 603 -1.45 -10.16 -13.66
C VAL A 603 -0.99 -10.54 -15.07
N SER A 604 -1.92 -10.74 -16.02
CA SER A 604 -1.57 -11.09 -17.40
C SER A 604 -0.81 -9.99 -18.13
N LEU A 605 -0.87 -8.73 -17.67
CA LEU A 605 -0.12 -7.62 -18.27
C LEU A 605 1.40 -7.81 -18.12
N LEU A 606 1.88 -8.56 -17.13
CA LEU A 606 3.29 -8.85 -16.98
C LEU A 606 3.85 -9.61 -18.21
N PRO A 607 3.37 -10.84 -18.51
CA PRO A 607 3.84 -11.56 -19.69
C PRO A 607 3.40 -10.90 -21.00
N LEU A 608 2.20 -10.31 -21.09
CA LEU A 608 1.72 -9.69 -22.33
C LEU A 608 2.58 -8.49 -22.72
N CYS A 609 2.92 -7.59 -21.80
CA CYS A 609 3.80 -6.46 -22.09
C CYS A 609 5.22 -6.92 -22.44
N ALA A 610 5.74 -7.95 -21.76
CA ALA A 610 7.07 -8.49 -22.06
C ALA A 610 7.12 -9.12 -23.47
N LEU A 611 6.11 -9.93 -23.82
CA LEU A 611 5.98 -10.54 -25.14
C LEU A 611 5.81 -9.49 -26.24
N TYR A 612 4.97 -8.48 -25.99
CA TYR A 612 4.80 -7.35 -26.89
C TYR A 612 6.13 -6.63 -27.10
N ALA A 613 6.84 -6.22 -26.04
CA ALA A 613 8.12 -5.55 -26.18
C ALA A 613 9.16 -6.39 -26.94
N LEU A 614 9.20 -7.71 -26.70
CA LEU A 614 10.07 -8.64 -27.43
C LEU A 614 9.68 -8.81 -28.91
N ALA A 615 8.39 -8.79 -29.24
CA ALA A 615 7.94 -8.91 -30.62
C ALA A 615 8.29 -7.67 -31.45
N THR A 616 8.31 -6.50 -30.82
CA THR A 616 8.31 -5.20 -31.51
C THR A 616 9.67 -4.54 -31.56
N THR A 617 10.57 -4.92 -30.65
CA THR A 617 11.96 -4.46 -30.66
C THR A 617 12.68 -5.06 -31.89
N PRO A 618 13.38 -4.26 -32.71
CA PRO A 618 14.13 -4.79 -33.85
C PRO A 618 15.37 -5.58 -33.39
N GLY A 619 15.82 -6.54 -34.21
CA GLY A 619 17.03 -7.35 -33.95
C GLY A 619 16.74 -8.84 -33.74
N SER A 620 17.75 -9.61 -33.33
CA SER A 620 17.59 -11.03 -32.96
C SER A 620 17.00 -11.18 -31.54
N LEU A 621 16.39 -12.32 -31.22
CA LEU A 621 15.79 -12.54 -29.88
C LEU A 621 16.75 -12.25 -28.72
N THR A 622 18.01 -12.68 -28.83
CA THR A 622 19.05 -12.43 -27.83
C THR A 622 19.37 -10.94 -27.70
N GLN A 623 19.47 -10.22 -28.83
CA GLN A 623 19.71 -8.76 -28.82
C GLN A 623 18.52 -8.01 -28.21
N ARG A 624 17.29 -8.38 -28.58
CA ARG A 624 16.06 -7.79 -28.05
C ARG A 624 15.98 -7.98 -26.53
N PHE A 625 16.21 -9.19 -26.05
CA PHE A 625 16.22 -9.50 -24.62
C PHE A 625 17.28 -8.68 -23.87
N HIS A 626 18.52 -8.65 -24.35
CA HIS A 626 19.57 -7.85 -23.72
C HIS A 626 19.27 -6.34 -23.74
N TRP A 627 18.65 -5.82 -24.79
CA TRP A 627 18.28 -4.42 -24.88
C TRP A 627 17.16 -4.07 -23.90
N LEU A 628 16.11 -4.89 -23.82
CA LEU A 628 14.99 -4.68 -22.90
C LEU A 628 15.34 -4.89 -21.42
N CYS A 629 16.42 -5.63 -21.12
CA CYS A 629 16.96 -5.78 -19.78
C CYS A 629 17.89 -4.64 -19.36
N ARG A 630 18.24 -3.72 -20.27
CA ARG A 630 19.05 -2.54 -19.95
C ARG A 630 18.14 -1.38 -19.54
N PRO A 631 18.60 -0.52 -18.62
CA PRO A 631 17.89 0.72 -18.33
C PRO A 631 17.74 1.54 -19.61
N ALA A 632 16.57 2.14 -19.81
CA ALA A 632 16.36 3.02 -20.93
C ALA A 632 17.37 4.18 -20.85
N PRO A 633 18.01 4.58 -21.97
CA PRO A 633 18.89 5.74 -21.96
C PRO A 633 18.11 6.96 -21.48
N ASP A 634 18.71 7.72 -20.56
CA ASP A 634 18.06 8.85 -19.88
C ASP A 634 17.32 9.73 -20.90
N SER A 635 15.98 9.76 -20.81
CA SER A 635 15.20 10.82 -21.43
C SER A 635 15.56 12.11 -20.68
N ASN A 636 16.32 12.99 -21.32
CA ASN A 636 16.84 14.25 -20.76
C ASN A 636 15.78 15.19 -20.14
N LEU A 637 14.49 14.86 -20.17
CA LEU A 637 13.42 15.62 -19.50
C LEU A 637 13.52 15.65 -17.96
N ALA A 638 14.21 14.69 -17.33
CA ALA A 638 14.45 14.73 -15.88
C ALA A 638 15.74 15.50 -15.49
N MET A 639 16.61 15.84 -16.46
CA MET A 639 17.87 16.56 -16.21
C MET A 639 17.77 18.07 -16.36
N ASP A 640 16.74 18.64 -17.00
CA ASP A 640 16.64 20.11 -17.16
C ASP A 640 16.34 20.86 -15.84
N HIS A 641 16.07 20.16 -14.75
CA HIS A 641 16.09 20.73 -13.39
C HIS A 641 17.48 20.68 -12.71
N ARG A 642 18.49 20.04 -13.32
CA ARG A 642 19.84 19.86 -12.74
C ARG A 642 20.77 21.05 -12.98
N THR A 643 20.37 22.05 -13.79
CA THR A 643 21.27 23.15 -14.21
C THR A 643 20.99 24.53 -13.57
N THR A 644 19.97 24.69 -12.71
CA THR A 644 19.67 26.00 -12.08
C THR A 644 20.34 26.24 -10.73
N SER A 645 21.34 25.45 -10.33
CA SER A 645 22.13 25.71 -9.13
C SER A 645 23.63 25.70 -9.40
N ILE A 646 24.05 26.35 -10.49
CA ILE A 646 25.42 26.87 -10.57
C ILE A 646 25.35 28.30 -10.07
N THR A 647 25.96 28.51 -8.91
CA THR A 647 26.29 29.82 -8.34
C THR A 647 26.89 30.72 -9.42
N PHE A 648 26.19 31.81 -9.75
CA PHE A 648 26.75 32.93 -10.48
C PHE A 648 27.92 33.49 -9.66
N GLU A 649 29.15 33.33 -10.14
CA GLU A 649 30.22 34.24 -9.75
C GLU A 649 29.94 35.62 -10.38
N PRO A 650 30.05 36.73 -9.64
CA PRO A 650 29.91 38.04 -10.22
C PRO A 650 31.12 38.34 -11.11
N CYS A 651 30.86 38.58 -12.38
CA CYS A 651 31.83 39.13 -13.31
C CYS A 651 32.30 40.49 -12.75
N LEU A 652 33.57 40.57 -12.36
CA LEU A 652 34.22 41.79 -11.88
C LEU A 652 34.23 42.83 -13.02
N ALA A 653 33.38 43.84 -12.87
CA ALA A 653 33.48 45.08 -13.63
C ALA A 653 34.73 45.84 -13.18
N LEU A 654 35.72 45.98 -14.07
CA LEU A 654 36.72 47.04 -13.98
C LEU A 654 36.40 48.09 -15.05
N THR A 655 36.08 49.25 -14.51
CA THR A 655 35.60 50.47 -15.12
C THR A 655 36.62 51.16 -16.03
N ALA A 656 36.06 51.92 -16.98
CA ALA A 656 36.69 52.80 -17.94
C ALA A 656 37.71 53.81 -17.35
N GLY A 657 38.68 54.21 -18.19
CA GLY A 657 39.66 55.25 -17.90
C GLY A 657 40.43 55.77 -19.13
N ASN A 658 39.74 56.53 -19.98
CA ASN A 658 40.18 57.62 -20.88
C ASN A 658 41.17 57.42 -22.06
N PRO A 659 40.97 58.16 -23.18
CA PRO A 659 41.84 58.19 -24.37
C PRO A 659 42.81 59.39 -24.41
N MET A 660 43.71 59.37 -25.42
CA MET A 660 44.57 60.45 -25.97
C MET A 660 45.90 60.77 -25.26
N SER A 661 47.03 60.42 -25.89
CA SER A 661 47.77 61.27 -26.87
C SER A 661 49.28 61.00 -26.93
N GLN A 662 49.78 60.91 -28.18
CA GLN A 662 51.08 61.38 -28.69
C GLN A 662 52.43 60.78 -28.22
N SER A 663 53.06 60.02 -29.12
CA SER A 663 54.16 60.47 -30.02
C SER A 663 55.37 59.51 -30.14
N ARG A 664 55.96 59.53 -31.35
CA ARG A 664 57.25 58.95 -31.82
C ARG A 664 57.21 57.43 -32.02
N THR A 665 57.43 56.88 -33.21
CA THR A 665 58.17 57.28 -34.43
C THR A 665 57.53 56.62 -35.65
#